data_AF-A0A1Q5QAB6-F1
#
_entry.id   AF-A0A1Q5QAB6-F1
#
_cell.length_a   1.000
_cell.length_b   1.000
_cell.length_c   1.000
_cell.angle_alpha   90.00
_cell.angle_beta   90.00
_cell.angle_gamma   90.00
#
_symmetry.space_group_name_H-M   'P 1'
#
loop_
_entity.id
_entity.type
_entity.pdbx_description
1 polymer ?
#
loop_
_entity_poly.entity_id
_entity_poly.type
_entity_poly.pdbx_seq_one_letter_code
_entity_poly.pdbx_strand_id
1 'polypeptide(L)'
;MPTAHNEVFDIIIIGAGPCGLAVAARLREETPSAMFTDEEHQRYHWIKKHQGKMSLVRARQRRVHGTPLTPCTYMSCGGRKGDYYNDENRYSALVLDGSGPRWMERWNCAFKALKIGHLRSPMFFHIDPADRDGLLAYTREMGREKELYELSGCVGQELSKHKRKKIRNPSRFPHEAEINERDRKDYFTPSTNLFADYCRSIAARYGLDEENHEIRHSDVCDIRFGEIEKGSKDDTKLFTVSTSQGNTFHSRAVVLAIGPGTTKLMPWDLSPEEENMGAACCHSSEIGVKFPSPSLARKIENRQVTNLVVVGGGLSSAQIADMAIRKGVTRVWHLLRGDLKVKHFDVSLNWVGKFKNYDKAVFWSADDDQERFEMLQSARNGGSITPQYQKILKQHVAHKRLSIHTHTVITSKHFDPVSQTWKLITDPPIADLPPCIDYICCATGMKTDVTEMQLLQSMNRDYPIETINGLPCLTDDLMWKTGVPLFVTGRLASLRLGPAAPNLEGARLGAERIAWAVEDVLGDRSRGTTDSRQQSARYQRAFCGLGNRYESLGEEWISFAAANHSRRIGRPPRLTYRRLIDSGETHSCICSYFAQDRHPVLNRGSERKQTVVMAINASPTATAGQDKKLRFLVIGAGSRGNRYAEAVTEGTSALIHAIAEPRPFSRQEFGERYIWGAKGQPAEGQEFRDWKAWLKWEQERRQKLAEGAQNVPDGVDGVFVCVLDEMHVEVMCAIAPLNLHVLCEKPLATSLKDCLAIYRAYVPEGKEEVGPAKVFGIGHVLRYSPHNVKLRRLLLADRVIGDIVSVEHTEPVGHWHFSHSYVRGNWRRETDAGVGSLLTKSCHDIDFLVWLLSSPPPGSHKDTPPHHPRSITSSGNLTQFLNRRKPKEAGSATNCLSCPIERKCIYSAVRVYKERHLDQGVVDWPLHIVCPDIEDTFKTSGSAAAEKLLMGKLAEDYNKDSTPDGEIASRSWYGRCVWESDNTVCDDQFVTITWDDDDSNETQARRPRIAKTASLHMIAPTEKQCERRGRVYGTEGEIEYDSRTIKIFSFATNEFTTVEIPPAKNPKEEKAHGGGDWGLARMFVEAIDAVENKGRDVRDAQTEFIGCTLEEAVRSHAVVFAAEEARIEEKVVKWQPWWDQQVKSFVA
;
A
#
# COMPACT_ATOMS: atom_id res chain seq x y z
N MET A 1 60.27 -3.12 13.24
CA MET A 1 59.41 -2.16 12.53
C MET A 1 58.80 -2.83 11.30
N PRO A 2 57.71 -3.61 11.41
CA PRO A 2 56.91 -3.95 10.24
C PRO A 2 56.11 -2.71 9.82
N THR A 3 56.14 -2.37 8.53
CA THR A 3 55.30 -1.29 7.98
C THR A 3 53.87 -1.81 7.84
N ALA A 4 52.97 -1.37 8.71
CA ALA A 4 51.54 -1.62 8.54
C ALA A 4 51.07 -0.98 7.23
N HIS A 5 50.32 -1.73 6.42
CA HIS A 5 49.63 -1.18 5.26
C HIS A 5 48.46 -0.31 5.75
N ASN A 6 48.29 0.87 5.17
CA ASN A 6 47.11 1.70 5.39
C ASN A 6 45.91 1.10 4.66
N GLU A 7 45.33 0.06 5.23
CA GLU A 7 44.07 -0.51 4.79
C GLU A 7 42.92 0.44 5.15
N VAL A 8 42.10 0.79 4.16
CA VAL A 8 40.93 1.67 4.31
C VAL A 8 39.69 0.81 4.20
N PHE A 9 38.99 0.62 5.32
CA PHE A 9 37.76 -0.14 5.37
C PHE A 9 36.62 0.61 4.68
N ASP A 10 35.64 -0.11 4.18
CA ASP A 10 34.41 0.50 3.69
C ASP A 10 33.55 0.97 4.86
N ILE A 11 33.48 0.18 5.93
CA ILE A 11 32.72 0.51 7.13
C ILE A 11 33.44 0.10 8.43
N ILE A 12 33.41 0.97 9.43
CA ILE A 12 33.79 0.63 10.81
C ILE A 12 32.53 0.66 11.70
N ILE A 13 32.22 -0.46 12.36
CA ILE A 13 31.10 -0.56 13.31
C ILE A 13 31.65 -0.50 14.74
N ILE A 14 31.24 0.52 15.50
CA ILE A 14 31.70 0.76 16.87
C ILE A 14 30.64 0.26 17.85
N GLY A 15 30.91 -0.91 18.43
CA GLY A 15 30.07 -1.60 19.41
C GLY A 15 29.50 -2.93 18.89
N ALA A 16 29.96 -4.05 19.44
CA ALA A 16 29.53 -5.42 19.11
C ALA A 16 28.24 -5.85 19.87
N GLY A 17 27.40 -4.88 20.22
CA GLY A 17 26.11 -5.10 20.89
C GLY A 17 24.98 -5.46 19.92
N PRO A 18 23.71 -5.50 20.40
CA PRO A 18 22.57 -5.89 19.57
C PRO A 18 22.40 -5.04 18.31
N CYS A 19 22.62 -3.72 18.41
CA CYS A 19 22.53 -2.83 17.26
C CYS A 19 23.68 -3.02 16.26
N GLY A 20 24.89 -3.34 16.74
CA GLY A 20 26.04 -3.62 15.87
C GLY A 20 25.87 -4.93 15.11
N LEU A 21 25.39 -5.98 15.80
CA LEU A 21 25.07 -7.27 15.16
C LEU A 21 23.88 -7.14 14.20
N ALA A 22 22.87 -6.34 14.52
CA ALA A 22 21.76 -6.04 13.60
C ALA A 22 22.27 -5.35 12.31
N VAL A 23 23.12 -4.33 12.43
CA VAL A 23 23.72 -3.64 11.27
C VAL A 23 24.62 -4.57 10.47
N ALA A 24 25.52 -5.31 11.12
CA ALA A 24 26.45 -6.21 10.44
C ALA A 24 25.74 -7.38 9.73
N ALA A 25 24.65 -7.90 10.32
CA ALA A 25 23.77 -8.87 9.66
C ALA A 25 23.02 -8.23 8.49
N ARG A 26 22.42 -7.05 8.67
CA ARG A 26 21.63 -6.38 7.61
C ARG A 26 22.47 -5.90 6.43
N LEU A 27 23.76 -5.59 6.62
CA LEU A 27 24.68 -5.29 5.52
C LEU A 27 25.08 -6.51 4.68
N ARG A 28 24.85 -7.73 5.19
CA ARG A 28 25.11 -9.02 4.52
C ARG A 28 23.82 -9.76 4.14
N GLU A 29 22.68 -9.33 4.69
CA GLU A 29 21.34 -9.62 4.20
C GLU A 29 20.95 -8.59 3.13
N GLU A 30 21.17 -8.92 1.87
CA GLU A 30 20.61 -8.16 0.74
C GLU A 30 19.08 -8.07 0.81
N THR A 31 18.43 -9.01 1.51
CA THR A 31 17.02 -9.33 1.32
C THR A 31 16.21 -9.42 2.63
N PRO A 32 16.01 -8.29 3.34
CA PRO A 32 15.33 -8.27 4.64
C PRO A 32 13.83 -8.59 4.52
N SER A 33 13.23 -9.16 5.56
CA SER A 33 11.77 -9.28 5.60
C SER A 33 11.14 -7.89 5.70
N ALA A 34 10.37 -7.51 4.69
CA ALA A 34 9.57 -6.29 4.73
C ALA A 34 8.63 -6.26 5.96
N MET A 35 8.40 -5.07 6.51
CA MET A 35 7.67 -4.82 7.75
C MET A 35 6.13 -4.94 7.58
N PHE A 36 5.69 -6.01 6.92
CA PHE A 36 4.28 -6.34 6.66
C PHE A 36 3.52 -6.81 7.91
N THR A 37 2.20 -6.91 7.78
CA THR A 37 1.27 -7.02 8.91
C THR A 37 1.26 -8.39 9.56
N ASP A 38 0.75 -8.45 10.79
CA ASP A 38 0.86 -9.62 11.64
C ASP A 38 0.12 -10.84 11.05
N GLU A 39 -0.95 -10.66 10.27
CA GLU A 39 -1.77 -11.75 9.70
C GLU A 39 -1.12 -12.45 8.47
N GLU A 40 -0.22 -11.79 7.74
CA GLU A 40 0.40 -12.30 6.51
C GLU A 40 1.51 -13.33 6.81
N HIS A 41 2.47 -12.97 7.68
CA HIS A 41 3.54 -13.87 8.17
C HIS A 41 2.97 -15.11 8.88
N GLN A 42 1.88 -14.93 9.64
CA GLN A 42 1.23 -16.03 10.35
C GLN A 42 0.65 -17.08 9.39
N ARG A 43 0.18 -16.67 8.21
CA ARG A 43 -0.29 -17.56 7.13
C ARG A 43 0.87 -18.40 6.57
N TYR A 44 2.01 -17.78 6.32
CA TYR A 44 3.25 -18.47 5.89
C TYR A 44 3.72 -19.51 6.90
N HIS A 45 3.87 -19.17 8.19
CA HIS A 45 4.27 -20.14 9.21
C HIS A 45 3.22 -21.23 9.46
N TRP A 46 1.92 -20.93 9.30
CA TRP A 46 0.88 -21.96 9.42
C TRP A 46 0.99 -23.00 8.30
N ILE A 47 1.21 -22.58 7.05
CA ILE A 47 1.45 -23.49 5.91
C ILE A 47 2.71 -24.33 6.17
N LYS A 48 3.82 -23.69 6.54
CA LYS A 48 5.12 -24.34 6.82
C LYS A 48 5.04 -25.35 7.99
N LYS A 49 4.09 -25.19 8.93
CA LYS A 49 3.89 -26.08 10.09
C LYS A 49 2.94 -27.27 9.84
N HIS A 50 2.12 -27.26 8.78
CA HIS A 50 1.08 -28.27 8.54
C HIS A 50 1.28 -29.15 7.30
N GLN A 51 2.32 -28.91 6.50
CA GLN A 51 2.76 -29.89 5.49
C GLN A 51 2.97 -31.28 6.15
N GLY A 52 2.34 -32.30 5.57
CA GLY A 52 2.42 -33.69 6.05
C GLY A 52 1.39 -34.12 7.12
N LYS A 53 0.49 -33.26 7.59
CA LYS A 53 -0.54 -33.64 8.61
C LYS A 53 -1.99 -33.27 8.25
N MET A 54 -2.40 -33.52 7.01
CA MET A 54 -3.81 -33.49 6.61
C MET A 54 -4.35 -34.89 6.31
N SER A 55 -5.51 -35.23 6.89
CA SER A 55 -6.19 -36.51 6.67
C SER A 55 -6.95 -36.50 5.35
N LEU A 56 -6.37 -37.12 4.32
CA LEU A 56 -7.03 -37.34 3.03
C LEU A 56 -8.29 -38.22 3.20
N VAL A 57 -9.47 -37.65 2.94
CA VAL A 57 -10.72 -38.41 2.79
C VAL A 57 -10.63 -39.23 1.50
N ARG A 58 -10.70 -40.56 1.61
CA ARG A 58 -10.44 -41.48 0.49
C ARG A 58 -11.68 -41.73 -0.37
N ALA A 59 -11.57 -41.42 -1.67
CA ALA A 59 -12.32 -42.13 -2.71
C ALA A 59 -11.62 -43.48 -3.06
N ARG A 60 -12.35 -44.42 -3.68
CA ARG A 60 -12.03 -45.86 -3.69
C ARG A 60 -10.83 -46.28 -4.57
N GLN A 61 -9.93 -47.05 -3.94
CA GLN A 61 -9.30 -48.29 -4.45
C GLN A 61 -8.66 -48.31 -5.87
N ARG A 62 -7.33 -48.18 -5.91
CA ARG A 62 -6.42 -49.22 -6.46
C ARG A 62 -5.03 -49.07 -5.84
N ARG A 63 -4.27 -50.17 -5.71
CA ARG A 63 -2.89 -50.16 -5.17
C ARG A 63 -1.89 -50.00 -6.29
N VAL A 64 -1.07 -48.95 -6.24
CA VAL A 64 0.25 -48.89 -6.89
C VAL A 64 1.29 -49.05 -5.77
N HIS A 65 2.36 -49.80 -6.01
CA HIS A 65 3.45 -49.92 -5.04
C HIS A 65 4.36 -48.69 -5.16
N GLY A 66 4.58 -47.99 -4.05
CA GLY A 66 5.47 -46.84 -4.01
C GLY A 66 6.93 -47.29 -4.04
N THR A 67 7.71 -46.76 -4.98
CA THR A 67 9.17 -46.82 -4.95
C THR A 67 9.68 -46.12 -3.68
N PRO A 68 10.69 -46.65 -2.95
CA PRO A 68 11.16 -46.00 -1.73
C PRO A 68 11.84 -44.66 -2.06
N LEU A 69 11.22 -43.55 -1.63
CA LEU A 69 11.93 -42.27 -1.51
C LEU A 69 12.81 -42.34 -0.26
N THR A 70 14.12 -42.20 -0.46
CA THR A 70 15.10 -42.10 0.63
C THR A 70 14.84 -40.86 1.48
N PRO A 71 15.10 -40.90 2.82
CA PRO A 71 14.90 -39.73 3.67
C PRO A 71 15.82 -38.58 3.25
N CYS A 72 15.26 -37.41 2.99
CA CYS A 72 16.05 -36.20 2.75
C CYS A 72 16.60 -35.69 4.09
N THR A 73 17.82 -36.10 4.44
CA THR A 73 18.48 -35.76 5.70
C THR A 73 19.09 -34.35 5.64
N TYR A 74 18.31 -33.35 6.03
CA TYR A 74 18.82 -32.01 6.37
C TYR A 74 19.60 -32.05 7.71
N MET A 75 20.77 -32.71 7.70
CA MET A 75 21.92 -32.58 8.64
C MET A 75 22.98 -33.65 8.30
N SER A 76 23.71 -33.49 7.18
CA SER A 76 24.93 -34.27 6.89
C SER A 76 25.84 -33.59 5.86
N CYS A 77 26.16 -32.31 6.04
CA CYS A 77 27.09 -31.55 5.17
C CYS A 77 28.22 -30.83 5.94
N GLY A 78 28.59 -31.34 7.13
CA GLY A 78 29.91 -31.07 7.66
C GLY A 78 30.96 -31.82 6.82
N GLY A 79 31.49 -31.19 5.76
CA GLY A 79 32.58 -31.81 4.98
C GLY A 79 32.62 -31.63 3.46
N ARG A 80 32.24 -30.46 2.90
CA ARG A 80 32.89 -29.88 1.70
C ARG A 80 32.63 -28.37 1.66
N LYS A 81 33.63 -27.60 1.19
CA LYS A 81 33.59 -26.13 1.13
C LYS A 81 32.88 -25.65 -0.14
N GLY A 82 32.30 -24.46 -0.08
CA GLY A 82 32.07 -23.59 -1.24
C GLY A 82 30.63 -23.43 -1.76
N ASP A 83 30.46 -22.31 -2.45
CA ASP A 83 29.71 -22.18 -3.73
C ASP A 83 28.20 -21.88 -3.71
N TYR A 84 27.62 -21.45 -2.59
CA TYR A 84 26.31 -20.73 -2.59
C TYR A 84 26.23 -19.47 -1.70
N TYR A 85 27.21 -19.23 -0.83
CA TYR A 85 27.46 -17.94 -0.17
C TYR A 85 28.90 -17.47 -0.49
N ASN A 86 29.30 -17.63 -1.76
CA ASN A 86 30.67 -17.46 -2.24
C ASN A 86 30.77 -16.32 -3.29
N ASP A 87 29.82 -15.38 -3.26
CA ASP A 87 29.93 -14.07 -3.91
C ASP A 87 30.69 -13.13 -2.96
N GLU A 88 31.44 -12.16 -3.47
CA GLU A 88 32.44 -11.43 -2.68
C GLU A 88 31.83 -10.57 -1.56
N ASN A 89 32.55 -10.42 -0.43
CA ASN A 89 32.09 -9.60 0.71
C ASN A 89 31.80 -8.15 0.26
N ARG A 90 30.50 -7.81 0.18
CA ARG A 90 29.99 -6.54 -0.40
C ARG A 90 30.70 -5.28 0.11
N TYR A 91 31.08 -5.28 1.39
CA TYR A 91 31.84 -4.21 2.05
C TYR A 91 32.93 -4.81 2.94
N SER A 92 34.12 -4.21 2.95
CA SER A 92 35.14 -4.50 3.96
C SER A 92 34.75 -3.86 5.29
N ALA A 93 34.54 -4.70 6.32
CA ALA A 93 33.96 -4.29 7.60
C ALA A 93 34.88 -4.62 8.78
N LEU A 94 35.15 -3.62 9.62
CA LEU A 94 35.87 -3.79 10.88
C LEU A 94 34.94 -3.48 12.07
N VAL A 95 34.95 -4.33 13.10
CA VAL A 95 34.11 -4.13 14.30
C VAL A 95 35.01 -3.83 15.50
N LEU A 96 34.74 -2.74 16.21
CA LEU A 96 35.50 -2.31 17.39
C LEU A 96 34.61 -2.32 18.62
N ASP A 97 34.97 -3.10 19.65
CA ASP A 97 34.26 -3.10 20.94
C ASP A 97 35.22 -3.23 22.13
N GLY A 98 35.09 -2.34 23.11
CA GLY A 98 35.94 -2.31 24.31
C GLY A 98 35.71 -3.42 25.33
N SER A 99 34.76 -4.32 25.10
CA SER A 99 34.34 -5.37 26.07
C SER A 99 34.91 -6.75 25.77
N GLY A 100 35.33 -7.00 24.52
CA GLY A 100 35.91 -8.27 24.09
C GLY A 100 35.64 -8.58 22.61
N PRO A 101 36.36 -9.57 22.04
CA PRO A 101 36.36 -9.87 20.61
C PRO A 101 35.19 -10.79 20.19
N ARG A 102 33.98 -10.55 20.72
CA ARG A 102 32.80 -11.39 20.45
C ARG A 102 31.51 -10.58 20.41
N TRP A 103 30.62 -10.95 19.50
CA TRP A 103 29.25 -10.44 19.48
C TRP A 103 28.56 -10.65 20.82
N MET A 104 27.82 -9.63 21.26
CA MET A 104 26.99 -9.63 22.47
C MET A 104 27.77 -9.78 23.80
N GLU A 105 29.11 -9.69 23.83
CA GLU A 105 29.90 -9.94 25.05
C GLU A 105 29.45 -9.10 26.26
N ARG A 106 29.34 -7.77 26.08
CA ARG A 106 28.86 -6.84 27.13
C ARG A 106 27.46 -7.19 27.64
N TRP A 107 26.57 -7.61 26.73
CA TRP A 107 25.19 -7.98 27.03
C TRP A 107 25.12 -9.30 27.82
N ASN A 108 25.82 -10.33 27.33
CA ASN A 108 25.90 -11.65 27.95
C ASN A 108 26.50 -11.55 29.36
N CYS A 109 27.59 -10.79 29.55
CA CYS A 109 28.20 -10.56 30.85
C CYS A 109 27.28 -9.81 31.82
N ALA A 110 26.57 -8.76 31.38
CA ALA A 110 25.61 -8.05 32.21
C ALA A 110 24.42 -8.93 32.66
N PHE A 111 23.82 -9.69 31.74
CA PHE A 111 22.70 -10.58 32.04
C PHE A 111 23.11 -11.74 32.98
N LYS A 112 24.30 -12.32 32.76
CA LYS A 112 24.89 -13.35 33.62
C LYS A 112 25.17 -12.83 35.03
N ALA A 113 25.75 -11.64 35.16
CA ALA A 113 26.05 -11.00 36.44
C ALA A 113 24.80 -10.72 37.27
N LEU A 114 23.72 -10.25 36.62
CA LEU A 114 22.43 -9.95 37.25
C LEU A 114 21.53 -11.20 37.44
N LYS A 115 21.95 -12.38 36.96
CA LYS A 115 21.15 -13.62 36.93
C LYS A 115 19.73 -13.39 36.38
N ILE A 116 19.66 -12.73 35.22
CA ILE A 116 18.42 -12.49 34.46
C ILE A 116 18.02 -13.79 33.75
N GLY A 117 16.80 -14.28 34.01
CA GLY A 117 16.30 -15.51 33.40
C GLY A 117 15.70 -15.31 32.00
N HIS A 118 14.85 -14.29 31.85
CA HIS A 118 14.11 -13.99 30.62
C HIS A 118 14.24 -12.51 30.26
N LEU A 119 14.06 -12.19 28.97
CA LEU A 119 14.07 -10.80 28.48
C LEU A 119 12.80 -10.04 28.89
N ARG A 120 12.86 -8.69 28.83
CA ARG A 120 11.68 -7.80 28.86
C ARG A 120 11.02 -7.65 27.48
N SER A 121 11.80 -7.81 26.41
CA SER A 121 11.33 -7.68 25.03
C SER A 121 10.47 -8.88 24.63
N PRO A 122 9.35 -8.68 23.90
CA PRO A 122 8.53 -9.75 23.35
C PRO A 122 9.23 -10.46 22.18
N MET A 123 8.69 -11.59 21.71
CA MET A 123 9.33 -12.41 20.67
C MET A 123 9.64 -11.67 19.36
N PHE A 124 8.77 -10.75 18.95
CA PHE A 124 8.93 -9.95 17.72
C PHE A 124 9.95 -8.80 17.85
N PHE A 125 10.54 -8.59 19.03
CA PHE A 125 11.60 -7.60 19.27
C PHE A 125 12.97 -8.30 19.25
N HIS A 126 13.50 -8.53 18.04
CA HIS A 126 14.80 -9.17 17.82
C HIS A 126 15.60 -8.50 16.69
N ILE A 127 16.84 -8.95 16.50
CA ILE A 127 17.84 -8.32 15.62
C ILE A 127 17.99 -8.95 14.22
N ASP A 128 17.42 -10.14 13.99
CA ASP A 128 17.46 -10.80 12.68
C ASP A 128 16.78 -9.96 11.59
N PRO A 129 17.42 -9.69 10.44
CA PRO A 129 16.81 -8.96 9.33
C PRO A 129 15.82 -9.80 8.49
N ALA A 130 16.04 -11.11 8.33
CA ALA A 130 15.42 -11.92 7.26
C ALA A 130 14.02 -12.49 7.54
N ASP A 131 13.59 -12.54 8.79
CA ASP A 131 12.28 -13.07 9.20
C ASP A 131 11.69 -12.16 10.29
N ARG A 132 10.41 -11.79 10.22
CA ARG A 132 9.79 -10.94 11.26
C ARG A 132 9.45 -11.73 12.53
N ASP A 133 9.13 -13.01 12.37
CA ASP A 133 8.76 -13.92 13.46
C ASP A 133 9.93 -14.90 13.78
N GLY A 134 11.12 -14.66 13.23
CA GLY A 134 12.24 -15.61 13.20
C GLY A 134 12.69 -16.15 14.55
N LEU A 135 12.64 -15.34 15.62
CA LEU A 135 12.95 -15.82 16.98
C LEU A 135 11.90 -16.84 17.47
N LEU A 136 10.64 -16.64 17.10
CA LEU A 136 9.53 -17.56 17.38
C LEU A 136 9.57 -18.79 16.46
N ALA A 137 10.05 -18.64 15.23
CA ALA A 137 10.34 -19.75 14.32
C ALA A 137 11.46 -20.66 14.87
N TYR A 138 12.64 -20.08 15.16
CA TYR A 138 13.79 -20.74 15.77
C TYR A 138 13.44 -21.44 17.09
N THR A 139 12.62 -20.81 17.94
CA THR A 139 12.17 -21.43 19.19
C THR A 139 11.38 -22.72 18.95
N ARG A 140 10.53 -22.77 17.92
CA ARG A 140 9.74 -23.95 17.55
C ARG A 140 10.60 -25.02 16.86
N GLU A 141 11.51 -24.60 15.99
CA GLU A 141 12.45 -25.47 15.28
C GLU A 141 13.37 -26.23 16.25
N MET A 142 13.89 -25.53 17.26
CA MET A 142 14.71 -26.13 18.31
C MET A 142 13.89 -26.85 19.41
N GLY A 143 12.54 -26.82 19.35
CA GLY A 143 11.65 -27.46 20.34
C GLY A 143 11.69 -26.82 21.74
N ARG A 144 11.96 -25.52 21.82
CA ARG A 144 12.27 -24.76 23.04
C ARG A 144 11.11 -23.90 23.54
N GLU A 145 9.86 -24.13 23.12
CA GLU A 145 8.70 -23.31 23.55
C GLU A 145 8.48 -23.30 25.07
N LYS A 146 9.06 -24.26 25.82
CA LYS A 146 9.06 -24.29 27.29
C LYS A 146 9.94 -23.22 27.95
N GLU A 147 10.79 -22.53 27.18
CA GLU A 147 11.63 -21.40 27.59
C GLU A 147 10.96 -20.03 27.31
N LEU A 148 9.67 -20.03 27.01
CA LEU A 148 8.88 -18.81 26.79
C LEU A 148 8.05 -18.45 28.03
N TYR A 149 8.10 -17.18 28.44
CA TYR A 149 7.30 -16.64 29.54
C TYR A 149 6.17 -15.75 29.01
N GLU A 150 4.91 -16.07 29.31
CA GLU A 150 3.75 -15.29 28.85
C GLU A 150 3.64 -13.93 29.54
N LEU A 151 3.37 -12.87 28.78
CA LEU A 151 3.06 -11.53 29.32
C LEU A 151 1.59 -11.44 29.78
N SER A 152 1.22 -12.30 30.74
CA SER A 152 -0.13 -12.41 31.29
C SER A 152 -0.68 -11.05 31.76
N GLY A 153 -1.84 -10.65 31.23
CA GLY A 153 -2.58 -9.45 31.69
C GLY A 153 -2.56 -8.24 30.76
N CYS A 154 -1.74 -8.23 29.69
CA CYS A 154 -1.85 -7.19 28.63
C CYS A 154 -2.68 -7.64 27.42
N VAL A 155 -2.95 -8.95 27.27
CA VAL A 155 -3.73 -9.54 26.17
C VAL A 155 -5.09 -10.04 26.66
N GLY A 156 -6.16 -9.83 25.88
CA GLY A 156 -7.49 -10.37 26.19
C GLY A 156 -8.52 -10.24 25.07
N GLN A 157 -9.72 -10.76 25.35
CA GLN A 157 -10.85 -10.75 24.40
C GLN A 157 -11.44 -9.35 24.21
N GLU A 158 -11.54 -8.92 22.95
CA GLU A 158 -12.14 -7.64 22.59
C GLU A 158 -13.66 -7.63 22.84
N LEU A 159 -14.15 -6.63 23.58
CA LEU A 159 -15.57 -6.53 23.93
C LEU A 159 -16.38 -6.00 22.74
N SER A 160 -17.16 -6.89 22.11
CA SER A 160 -18.02 -6.53 20.98
C SER A 160 -18.92 -5.32 21.29
N LYS A 161 -19.21 -4.50 20.27
CA LYS A 161 -20.13 -3.33 20.39
C LYS A 161 -21.44 -3.69 21.11
N HIS A 162 -21.95 -4.90 20.88
CA HIS A 162 -23.18 -5.40 21.49
C HIS A 162 -23.02 -5.80 22.98
N LYS A 163 -21.86 -6.33 23.40
CA LYS A 163 -21.53 -6.48 24.84
C LYS A 163 -21.35 -5.11 25.51
N ARG A 164 -20.56 -4.21 24.92
CA ARG A 164 -20.34 -2.84 25.42
C ARG A 164 -21.68 -2.12 25.67
N LYS A 165 -22.63 -2.15 24.73
CA LYS A 165 -23.97 -1.52 24.86
C LYS A 165 -24.88 -2.14 25.94
N LYS A 166 -24.56 -3.34 26.46
CA LYS A 166 -25.28 -3.98 27.59
C LYS A 166 -24.64 -3.69 28.96
N ILE A 167 -23.44 -3.10 29.04
CA ILE A 167 -22.78 -2.81 30.33
C ILE A 167 -23.39 -1.55 30.94
N ARG A 168 -24.32 -1.74 31.88
CA ARG A 168 -25.07 -0.66 32.55
C ARG A 168 -24.29 0.08 33.64
N ASN A 169 -23.06 -0.34 33.98
CA ASN A 169 -22.25 0.26 35.03
C ASN A 169 -20.74 -0.01 34.78
N PRO A 170 -19.93 0.98 34.37
CA PRO A 170 -18.54 0.75 33.93
C PRO A 170 -17.57 0.27 35.03
N SER A 171 -17.82 0.63 36.29
CA SER A 171 -16.89 0.48 37.42
C SER A 171 -16.69 -0.94 37.96
N ARG A 172 -17.22 -1.97 37.29
CA ARG A 172 -17.20 -3.38 37.75
C ARG A 172 -16.45 -4.37 36.86
N PHE A 173 -15.84 -3.93 35.76
CA PHE A 173 -14.94 -4.75 34.95
C PHE A 173 -13.50 -4.22 35.04
N PRO A 174 -12.48 -5.09 34.99
CA PRO A 174 -11.09 -4.66 34.88
C PRO A 174 -10.85 -3.95 33.53
N HIS A 175 -9.73 -3.22 33.42
CA HIS A 175 -9.33 -2.53 32.19
C HIS A 175 -9.46 -3.42 30.96
N GLU A 176 -10.01 -2.86 29.89
CA GLU A 176 -10.07 -3.50 28.57
C GLU A 176 -8.65 -3.74 28.05
N ALA A 177 -8.39 -4.92 27.50
CA ALA A 177 -7.05 -5.28 27.05
C ALA A 177 -6.65 -4.48 25.79
N GLU A 178 -5.52 -3.80 25.85
CA GLU A 178 -4.98 -2.99 24.74
C GLU A 178 -4.45 -3.84 23.56
N ILE A 179 -4.35 -5.17 23.76
CA ILE A 179 -3.89 -6.16 22.78
C ILE A 179 -4.96 -7.25 22.64
N ASN A 180 -5.30 -7.61 21.40
CA ASN A 180 -6.36 -8.57 21.09
C ASN A 180 -5.89 -10.02 21.28
N GLU A 181 -6.79 -10.88 21.76
CA GLU A 181 -6.61 -12.32 21.93
C GLU A 181 -5.93 -13.04 20.73
N ARG A 182 -6.19 -12.62 19.48
CA ARG A 182 -5.60 -13.20 18.27
C ARG A 182 -4.07 -13.06 18.21
N ASP A 183 -3.54 -12.00 18.83
CA ASP A 183 -2.14 -11.60 18.82
C ASP A 183 -1.35 -12.28 19.97
N ARG A 184 -2.02 -13.01 20.89
CA ARG A 184 -1.44 -13.58 22.14
C ARG A 184 -0.08 -14.26 21.98
N LYS A 185 0.08 -15.05 20.91
CA LYS A 185 1.27 -15.88 20.63
C LYS A 185 2.57 -15.07 20.46
N ASP A 186 2.46 -13.78 20.21
CA ASP A 186 3.59 -12.89 19.96
C ASP A 186 4.04 -12.16 21.25
N TYR A 187 3.18 -12.13 22.28
CA TYR A 187 3.41 -11.51 23.61
C TYR A 187 3.97 -12.48 24.65
N PHE A 188 4.98 -13.25 24.23
CA PHE A 188 5.85 -14.04 25.11
C PHE A 188 7.24 -13.40 25.16
N THR A 189 8.01 -13.61 26.23
CA THR A 189 9.43 -13.26 26.26
C THR A 189 10.32 -14.51 26.31
N PRO A 190 11.46 -14.50 25.59
CA PRO A 190 12.37 -15.64 25.55
C PRO A 190 13.24 -15.72 26.81
N SER A 191 13.74 -16.93 27.12
CA SER A 191 14.87 -17.07 28.03
C SER A 191 16.11 -16.34 27.48
N THR A 192 16.99 -15.93 28.38
CA THR A 192 18.27 -15.29 28.02
C THR A 192 19.16 -16.23 27.20
N ASN A 193 19.12 -17.54 27.48
CA ASN A 193 19.89 -18.53 26.75
C ASN A 193 19.36 -18.67 25.31
N LEU A 194 18.05 -18.85 25.15
CA LEU A 194 17.37 -18.95 23.87
C LEU A 194 17.65 -17.75 22.97
N PHE A 195 17.60 -16.53 23.52
CA PHE A 195 17.96 -15.32 22.76
C PHE A 195 19.46 -15.25 22.40
N ALA A 196 20.36 -15.68 23.28
CA ALA A 196 21.79 -15.71 23.01
C ALA A 196 22.17 -16.79 21.97
N ASP A 197 21.48 -17.93 21.96
CA ASP A 197 21.60 -18.96 20.92
C ASP A 197 21.08 -18.45 19.57
N TYR A 198 19.95 -17.73 19.56
CA TYR A 198 19.45 -17.09 18.35
C TYR A 198 20.43 -16.05 17.78
N CYS A 199 21.03 -15.20 18.62
CA CYS A 199 22.05 -14.25 18.20
C CYS A 199 23.28 -14.94 17.58
N ARG A 200 23.70 -16.09 18.13
CA ARG A 200 24.74 -16.94 17.50
C ARG A 200 24.28 -17.51 16.16
N SER A 201 23.02 -17.95 16.04
CA SER A 201 22.50 -18.47 14.77
C SER A 201 22.49 -17.41 13.66
N ILE A 202 22.26 -16.14 14.01
CA ILE A 202 22.35 -15.00 13.09
C ILE A 202 23.81 -14.75 12.70
N ALA A 203 24.71 -14.65 13.69
CA ALA A 203 26.12 -14.40 13.44
C ALA A 203 26.74 -15.48 12.53
N ALA A 204 26.45 -16.76 12.79
CA ALA A 204 26.86 -17.87 11.95
C ALA A 204 26.21 -17.85 10.55
N ARG A 205 24.90 -17.54 10.42
CA ARG A 205 24.21 -17.50 9.12
C ARG A 205 24.84 -16.50 8.15
N TYR A 206 25.27 -15.34 8.65
CA TYR A 206 25.89 -14.29 7.84
C TYR A 206 27.43 -14.33 7.85
N GLY A 207 28.07 -15.40 8.35
CA GLY A 207 29.54 -15.52 8.37
C GLY A 207 30.24 -14.43 9.19
N LEU A 208 29.59 -13.92 10.24
CA LEU A 208 30.05 -12.83 11.11
C LEU A 208 30.97 -13.29 12.26
N ASP A 209 31.23 -14.60 12.35
CA ASP A 209 32.13 -15.25 13.32
C ASP A 209 33.39 -15.84 12.65
N GLU A 210 33.61 -15.62 11.33
CA GLU A 210 34.73 -16.16 10.56
C GLU A 210 35.96 -15.22 10.51
N GLU A 211 37.13 -15.74 10.13
CA GLU A 211 38.42 -15.04 10.10
C GLU A 211 38.41 -13.73 9.28
N ASN A 212 37.48 -13.59 8.33
CA ASN A 212 37.30 -12.39 7.50
C ASN A 212 36.61 -11.20 8.21
N HIS A 213 36.17 -11.34 9.47
CA HIS A 213 35.43 -10.30 10.21
C HIS A 213 35.99 -10.11 11.62
N GLU A 214 37.09 -9.36 11.72
CA GLU A 214 37.76 -9.11 13.00
C GLU A 214 36.94 -8.18 13.92
N ILE A 215 36.34 -8.75 14.95
CA ILE A 215 35.89 -8.00 16.13
C ILE A 215 37.13 -7.71 16.99
N ARG A 216 37.78 -6.56 16.79
CA ARG A 216 38.95 -6.17 17.57
C ARG A 216 38.50 -5.64 18.94
N HIS A 217 39.06 -6.22 20.00
CA HIS A 217 38.90 -5.72 21.37
C HIS A 217 39.68 -4.41 21.50
N SER A 218 39.00 -3.28 21.41
CA SER A 218 39.61 -1.94 21.41
C SER A 218 38.59 -0.87 21.81
N ASP A 219 39.03 0.16 22.54
CA ASP A 219 38.18 1.30 22.92
C ASP A 219 38.47 2.47 21.98
N VAL A 220 37.46 2.91 21.23
CA VAL A 220 37.56 4.10 20.36
C VAL A 220 37.57 5.37 21.22
N CYS A 221 38.55 6.25 20.98
CA CYS A 221 38.79 7.46 21.76
C CYS A 221 38.69 8.78 20.97
N ASP A 222 38.76 8.75 19.64
CA ASP A 222 38.44 9.90 18.75
C ASP A 222 37.95 9.38 17.38
N ILE A 223 37.01 10.11 16.77
CA ILE A 223 36.53 9.92 15.41
C ILE A 223 36.64 11.26 14.70
N ARG A 224 37.30 11.30 13.54
CA ARG A 224 37.48 12.50 12.72
C ARG A 224 37.18 12.22 11.26
N PHE A 225 36.63 13.20 10.53
CA PHE A 225 36.30 13.08 9.10
C PHE A 225 37.00 14.18 8.29
N GLY A 226 37.85 13.82 7.34
CA GLY A 226 38.64 14.81 6.58
C GLY A 226 39.56 14.21 5.53
N GLU A 227 40.38 15.06 4.92
CA GLU A 227 41.45 14.65 4.01
C GLU A 227 42.60 13.99 4.78
N ILE A 228 43.33 13.08 4.11
CA ILE A 228 44.48 12.37 4.66
C ILE A 228 45.67 12.63 3.75
N GLU A 229 46.76 13.18 4.28
CA GLU A 229 47.88 13.77 3.51
C GLU A 229 48.69 12.80 2.61
N LYS A 230 48.29 11.53 2.46
CA LYS A 230 49.05 10.52 1.70
C LYS A 230 48.16 9.52 0.93
N GLY A 231 47.96 9.79 -0.36
CA GLY A 231 48.09 8.72 -1.38
C GLY A 231 46.86 8.31 -2.18
N SER A 232 45.64 8.80 -1.88
CA SER A 232 44.52 8.65 -2.82
C SER A 232 44.70 9.57 -4.02
N LYS A 233 44.21 9.15 -5.20
CA LYS A 233 44.16 10.00 -6.41
C LYS A 233 42.84 10.78 -6.53
N ASP A 234 41.90 10.52 -5.62
CA ASP A 234 40.58 11.12 -5.58
C ASP A 234 40.45 12.04 -4.35
N ASP A 235 39.73 13.15 -4.50
CA ASP A 235 39.45 14.22 -3.51
C ASP A 235 38.50 13.77 -2.36
N THR A 236 38.55 12.49 -1.98
CA THR A 236 37.60 11.86 -1.06
C THR A 236 38.05 11.95 0.39
N LYS A 237 37.25 12.65 1.21
CA LYS A 237 37.38 12.64 2.68
C LYS A 237 37.09 11.25 3.24
N LEU A 238 37.83 10.89 4.29
CA LEU A 238 37.72 9.60 4.98
C LEU A 238 37.62 9.82 6.50
N PHE A 239 37.06 8.82 7.17
CA PHE A 239 37.13 8.74 8.62
C PHE A 239 38.51 8.27 9.08
N THR A 240 38.94 8.81 10.21
CA THR A 240 40.08 8.35 11.00
C THR A 240 39.56 8.05 12.40
N VAL A 241 39.60 6.77 12.76
CA VAL A 241 39.10 6.22 14.03
C VAL A 241 40.31 5.83 14.88
N SER A 242 40.47 6.50 16.02
CA SER A 242 41.61 6.29 16.93
C SER A 242 41.20 5.47 18.15
N THR A 243 42.09 4.60 18.62
CA THR A 243 41.85 3.73 19.78
C THR A 243 42.77 4.03 20.95
N SER A 244 42.33 3.75 22.18
CA SER A 244 43.14 3.94 23.40
C SER A 244 44.40 3.07 23.42
N GLN A 245 44.41 1.98 22.64
CA GLN A 245 45.54 1.10 22.40
C GLN A 245 46.60 1.72 21.46
N GLY A 246 46.38 2.93 20.93
CA GLY A 246 47.29 3.63 20.02
C GLY A 246 47.19 3.22 18.55
N ASN A 247 46.24 2.34 18.19
CA ASN A 247 45.97 1.99 16.80
C ASN A 247 45.04 3.02 16.16
N THR A 248 45.26 3.29 14.87
CA THR A 248 44.43 4.16 14.03
C THR A 248 43.92 3.36 12.84
N PHE A 249 42.63 3.50 12.53
CA PHE A 249 41.98 2.86 11.39
C PHE A 249 41.30 3.90 10.50
N HIS A 250 41.26 3.63 9.20
CA HIS A 250 40.63 4.51 8.23
C HIS A 250 39.41 3.85 7.60
N SER A 251 38.35 4.63 7.34
CA SER A 251 37.19 4.10 6.63
C SER A 251 36.40 5.13 5.82
N ARG A 252 35.58 4.65 4.89
CA ARG A 252 34.64 5.48 4.11
C ARG A 252 33.40 5.86 4.92
N ALA A 253 32.83 4.92 5.68
CA ALA A 253 31.69 5.14 6.58
C ALA A 253 31.96 4.60 8.00
N VAL A 254 31.26 5.15 9.00
CA VAL A 254 31.33 4.69 10.41
C VAL A 254 29.92 4.51 10.97
N VAL A 255 29.69 3.48 11.78
CA VAL A 255 28.42 3.25 12.49
C VAL A 255 28.64 3.23 14.00
N LEU A 256 27.97 4.13 14.71
CA LEU A 256 28.03 4.25 16.16
C LEU A 256 26.90 3.44 16.82
N ALA A 257 27.22 2.24 17.30
CA ALA A 257 26.29 1.26 17.89
C ALA A 257 26.48 1.07 19.42
N ILE A 258 27.14 2.02 20.09
CA ILE A 258 27.58 1.95 21.51
C ILE A 258 26.46 1.94 22.56
N GLY A 259 25.18 1.94 22.16
CA GLY A 259 24.04 2.02 23.06
C GLY A 259 23.92 3.39 23.74
N PRO A 260 23.94 3.49 25.09
CA PRO A 260 23.72 4.75 25.80
C PRO A 260 25.00 5.55 26.11
N GLY A 261 26.17 5.11 25.63
CA GLY A 261 27.47 5.65 26.04
C GLY A 261 28.05 5.03 27.31
N THR A 262 29.19 5.55 27.77
CA THR A 262 30.00 5.03 28.89
C THR A 262 29.89 5.85 30.19
N THR A 263 29.39 7.09 30.13
CA THR A 263 29.25 7.99 31.29
C THR A 263 28.15 7.48 32.25
N LYS A 264 28.54 7.15 33.49
CA LYS A 264 27.64 6.64 34.54
C LYS A 264 26.91 7.82 35.20
N LEU A 265 25.59 7.75 35.40
CA LEU A 265 24.87 8.71 36.22
C LEU A 265 24.94 8.30 37.68
N MET A 266 25.98 8.73 38.40
CA MET A 266 26.02 8.57 39.86
C MET A 266 25.14 9.63 40.54
N PRO A 267 24.57 9.37 41.74
CA PRO A 267 23.76 10.36 42.46
C PRO A 267 24.60 11.41 43.23
N TRP A 268 25.93 11.20 43.26
CA TRP A 268 26.95 12.03 43.89
C TRP A 268 28.32 11.63 43.30
N ASP A 269 29.32 12.49 43.42
CA ASP A 269 30.70 12.15 43.11
C ASP A 269 31.35 11.34 44.24
N LEU A 270 32.35 10.54 43.88
CA LEU A 270 33.20 9.79 44.80
C LEU A 270 34.55 10.50 44.95
N SER A 271 35.13 10.52 46.15
CA SER A 271 36.51 10.95 46.30
C SER A 271 37.47 9.93 45.67
N PRO A 272 38.71 10.32 45.29
CA PRO A 272 39.71 9.37 44.82
C PRO A 272 40.01 8.24 45.82
N GLU A 273 39.75 8.44 47.11
CA GLU A 273 39.90 7.43 48.16
C GLU A 273 38.69 6.47 48.16
N GLU A 274 37.46 6.99 48.08
CA GLU A 274 36.24 6.18 47.93
C GLU A 274 36.28 5.35 46.64
N GLU A 275 36.83 5.91 45.54
CA GLU A 275 36.91 5.24 44.25
C GLU A 275 38.05 4.22 44.15
N ASN A 276 39.26 4.54 44.64
CA ASN A 276 40.37 3.56 44.70
C ASN A 276 40.10 2.42 45.68
N MET A 277 39.42 2.68 46.80
CA MET A 277 39.04 1.60 47.72
C MET A 277 37.96 0.68 47.12
N GLY A 278 37.12 1.19 46.19
CA GLY A 278 36.40 0.42 45.17
C GLY A 278 35.42 -0.69 45.61
N ALA A 279 35.34 -0.94 46.91
CA ALA A 279 34.84 -2.19 47.51
C ALA A 279 33.56 -1.99 48.36
N ALA A 280 32.92 -0.83 48.29
CA ALA A 280 31.69 -0.54 49.01
C ALA A 280 30.60 0.11 48.14
N CYS A 281 30.86 0.42 46.88
CA CYS A 281 29.82 0.86 45.95
C CYS A 281 30.15 0.54 44.49
N CYS A 282 29.12 0.44 43.64
CA CYS A 282 29.30 0.41 42.19
C CYS A 282 28.05 0.90 41.43
N HIS A 283 28.25 1.29 40.17
CA HIS A 283 27.14 1.47 39.24
C HIS A 283 26.63 0.11 38.72
N SER A 284 25.37 0.06 38.29
CA SER A 284 24.71 -1.14 37.73
C SER A 284 25.45 -1.78 36.56
N SER A 285 26.20 -1.01 35.77
CA SER A 285 27.05 -1.49 34.68
C SER A 285 28.31 -2.24 35.15
N GLU A 286 28.69 -2.12 36.42
CA GLU A 286 29.91 -2.69 37.01
C GLU A 286 29.64 -3.94 37.87
N ILE A 287 28.37 -4.34 38.03
CA ILE A 287 27.93 -5.46 38.90
C ILE A 287 28.65 -6.78 38.59
N GLY A 288 29.07 -7.01 37.34
CA GLY A 288 29.83 -8.20 36.95
C GLY A 288 31.28 -8.23 37.42
N VAL A 289 31.84 -7.09 37.86
CA VAL A 289 33.26 -6.93 38.21
C VAL A 289 33.44 -6.49 39.66
N LYS A 290 32.61 -5.55 40.16
CA LYS A 290 32.73 -4.97 41.51
C LYS A 290 31.85 -5.65 42.57
N PHE A 291 30.93 -6.55 42.22
CA PHE A 291 29.92 -7.08 43.16
C PHE A 291 29.84 -8.63 43.29
N PRO A 292 29.93 -9.20 44.52
CA PRO A 292 30.21 -8.53 45.79
C PRO A 292 31.68 -8.10 45.89
N SER A 293 31.97 -7.15 46.77
CA SER A 293 33.33 -6.84 47.16
C SER A 293 33.92 -7.92 48.09
N PRO A 294 35.25 -7.99 48.27
CA PRO A 294 35.87 -8.97 49.17
C PRO A 294 35.36 -8.91 50.62
N SER A 295 35.08 -7.69 51.12
CA SER A 295 34.58 -7.52 52.49
C SER A 295 33.13 -7.99 52.63
N LEU A 296 32.27 -7.68 51.66
CA LEU A 296 30.89 -8.18 51.63
C LEU A 296 30.83 -9.70 51.41
N ALA A 297 31.67 -10.25 50.52
CA ALA A 297 31.76 -11.68 50.27
C ALA A 297 32.12 -12.44 51.55
N ARG A 298 33.17 -12.03 52.26
CA ARG A 298 33.58 -12.58 53.55
C ARG A 298 32.48 -12.50 54.61
N LYS A 299 31.73 -11.38 54.68
CA LYS A 299 30.58 -11.22 55.59
C LYS A 299 29.46 -12.21 55.25
N ILE A 300 29.15 -12.41 53.97
CA ILE A 300 28.15 -13.38 53.48
C ILE A 300 28.58 -14.84 53.77
N GLU A 301 29.84 -15.19 53.48
CA GLU A 301 30.41 -16.53 53.71
C GLU A 301 30.38 -16.91 55.19
N ASN A 302 30.76 -15.98 56.07
CA ASN A 302 30.67 -16.10 57.52
C ASN A 302 29.24 -15.99 58.07
N ARG A 303 28.21 -15.91 57.20
CA ARG A 303 26.78 -15.76 57.54
C ARG A 303 26.47 -14.58 58.47
N GLN A 304 27.28 -13.52 58.40
CA GLN A 304 27.08 -12.29 59.17
C GLN A 304 25.92 -11.47 58.59
N VAL A 305 25.26 -10.68 59.43
CA VAL A 305 24.18 -9.78 59.00
C VAL A 305 24.76 -8.72 58.06
N THR A 306 24.21 -8.62 56.86
CA THR A 306 24.66 -7.71 55.80
C THR A 306 23.53 -6.84 55.27
N ASN A 307 23.82 -5.54 55.11
CA ASN A 307 22.90 -4.50 54.68
C ASN A 307 23.39 -3.87 53.37
N LEU A 308 22.58 -3.91 52.32
CA LEU A 308 22.91 -3.33 51.02
C LEU A 308 21.85 -2.30 50.60
N VAL A 309 22.28 -1.15 50.08
CA VAL A 309 21.39 -0.15 49.50
C VAL A 309 21.36 -0.27 47.98
N VAL A 310 20.17 -0.22 47.38
CA VAL A 310 19.97 -0.10 45.92
C VAL A 310 19.27 1.23 45.63
N VAL A 311 19.85 2.05 44.74
CA VAL A 311 19.28 3.34 44.35
C VAL A 311 18.73 3.27 42.92
N GLY A 312 17.44 3.51 42.72
CA GLY A 312 16.82 3.67 41.39
C GLY A 312 15.47 2.96 41.20
N GLY A 313 14.62 3.48 40.31
CA GLY A 313 13.26 2.95 40.06
C GLY A 313 13.08 2.04 38.83
N GLY A 314 14.13 1.78 38.05
CA GLY A 314 14.06 0.96 36.83
C GLY A 314 14.27 -0.54 37.07
N LEU A 315 13.97 -1.37 36.06
CA LEU A 315 14.09 -2.84 36.15
C LEU A 315 15.43 -3.34 36.73
N SER A 316 16.54 -2.68 36.40
CA SER A 316 17.87 -3.04 36.90
C SER A 316 18.03 -2.92 38.42
N SER A 317 17.31 -2.02 39.10
CA SER A 317 17.36 -1.95 40.57
C SER A 317 16.65 -3.14 41.21
N ALA A 318 15.48 -3.52 40.70
CA ALA A 318 14.77 -4.72 41.12
C ALA A 318 15.57 -6.01 40.87
N GLN A 319 16.26 -6.09 39.72
CA GLN A 319 17.17 -7.19 39.39
C GLN A 319 18.35 -7.25 40.36
N ILE A 320 18.99 -6.12 40.69
CA ILE A 320 20.09 -6.08 41.65
C ILE A 320 19.63 -6.47 43.06
N ALA A 321 18.48 -5.94 43.53
CA ALA A 321 17.96 -6.25 44.86
C ALA A 321 17.70 -7.76 45.04
N ASP A 322 17.01 -8.37 44.08
CA ASP A 322 16.77 -9.82 44.07
C ASP A 322 18.06 -10.64 43.88
N MET A 323 18.97 -10.21 43.00
CA MET A 323 20.27 -10.89 42.78
C MET A 323 21.16 -10.85 44.03
N ALA A 324 21.20 -9.74 44.76
CA ALA A 324 21.94 -9.61 46.03
C ALA A 324 21.37 -10.54 47.10
N ILE A 325 20.04 -10.58 47.25
CA ILE A 325 19.33 -11.49 48.16
C ILE A 325 19.60 -12.96 47.79
N ARG A 326 19.63 -13.29 46.48
CA ARG A 326 20.01 -14.60 45.92
C ARG A 326 21.52 -14.91 45.98
N LYS A 327 22.40 -13.93 46.21
CA LYS A 327 23.83 -14.11 46.51
C LYS A 327 24.13 -14.21 48.01
N GLY A 328 23.15 -13.99 48.89
CA GLY A 328 23.27 -14.21 50.34
C GLY A 328 23.18 -12.95 51.20
N VAL A 329 23.02 -11.76 50.64
CA VAL A 329 22.85 -10.51 51.42
C VAL A 329 21.61 -10.62 52.33
N THR A 330 21.76 -10.26 53.61
CA THR A 330 20.70 -10.47 54.60
C THR A 330 19.49 -9.56 54.36
N ARG A 331 19.72 -8.24 54.24
CA ARG A 331 18.68 -7.22 54.03
C ARG A 331 19.08 -6.20 52.96
N VAL A 332 18.12 -5.85 52.10
CA VAL A 332 18.27 -4.84 51.05
C VAL A 332 17.34 -3.65 51.29
N TRP A 333 17.88 -2.45 51.07
CA TRP A 333 17.22 -1.16 51.23
C TRP A 333 17.10 -0.49 49.86
N HIS A 334 15.91 -0.54 49.26
CA HIS A 334 15.68 -0.09 47.89
C HIS A 334 15.06 1.30 47.87
N LEU A 335 15.87 2.30 47.51
CA LEU A 335 15.51 3.73 47.51
C LEU A 335 15.19 4.22 46.10
N LEU A 336 14.13 5.02 45.95
CA LEU A 336 13.77 5.63 44.67
C LEU A 336 13.06 6.99 44.84
N ARG A 337 13.34 7.92 43.92
CA ARG A 337 12.88 9.33 43.92
C ARG A 337 11.37 9.53 43.59
N GLY A 338 10.57 8.49 43.68
CA GLY A 338 9.16 8.51 43.28
C GLY A 338 8.50 7.15 43.49
N ASP A 339 7.33 6.93 42.90
CA ASP A 339 6.60 5.67 43.00
C ASP A 339 7.24 4.52 42.20
N LEU A 340 7.07 3.29 42.68
CA LEU A 340 7.55 2.08 42.02
C LEU A 340 6.66 1.68 40.83
N LYS A 341 6.85 2.36 39.69
CA LYS A 341 6.09 2.14 38.45
C LYS A 341 6.25 0.71 37.94
N VAL A 342 5.13 0.04 37.66
CA VAL A 342 5.09 -1.30 37.07
C VAL A 342 4.55 -1.24 35.65
N LYS A 343 5.30 -1.79 34.69
CA LYS A 343 4.92 -1.87 33.26
C LYS A 343 5.42 -3.18 32.67
N HIS A 344 4.71 -3.74 31.69
CA HIS A 344 5.25 -4.86 30.90
C HIS A 344 6.50 -4.40 30.11
N PHE A 345 6.39 -3.30 29.37
CA PHE A 345 7.43 -2.77 28.48
C PHE A 345 8.08 -1.48 29.03
N ASP A 346 9.19 -1.04 28.42
CA ASP A 346 9.84 0.23 28.78
C ASP A 346 9.11 1.47 28.22
N VAL A 347 8.18 1.25 27.29
CA VAL A 347 7.25 2.23 26.70
C VAL A 347 5.81 1.93 27.15
N SER A 348 4.88 2.87 26.97
CA SER A 348 3.44 2.61 27.17
C SER A 348 2.87 1.65 26.12
N LEU A 349 1.78 0.97 26.47
CA LEU A 349 1.22 -0.16 25.70
C LEU A 349 0.76 0.24 24.29
N ASN A 350 0.29 1.47 24.09
CA ASN A 350 -0.08 2.00 22.78
C ASN A 350 1.03 1.89 21.72
N TRP A 351 2.30 2.12 22.09
CA TRP A 351 3.46 2.02 21.19
C TRP A 351 3.84 0.60 20.77
N VAL A 352 3.27 -0.43 21.41
CA VAL A 352 3.60 -1.84 21.15
C VAL A 352 2.39 -2.71 20.83
N GLY A 353 1.17 -2.22 21.12
CA GLY A 353 -0.11 -2.91 20.88
C GLY A 353 -0.92 -2.30 19.74
N LYS A 354 -2.25 -2.30 19.89
CA LYS A 354 -3.23 -1.98 18.83
C LYS A 354 -3.05 -0.63 18.13
N PHE A 355 -2.43 0.35 18.80
CA PHE A 355 -2.27 1.72 18.30
C PHE A 355 -0.85 2.04 17.78
N LYS A 356 0.08 1.06 17.76
CA LYS A 356 1.50 1.29 17.46
C LYS A 356 1.75 2.06 16.15
N ASN A 357 0.93 1.82 15.13
CA ASN A 357 1.03 2.47 13.83
C ASN A 357 0.55 3.92 13.84
N TYR A 358 -0.43 4.27 14.69
CA TYR A 358 -0.89 5.64 14.86
C TYR A 358 0.15 6.49 15.60
N ASP A 359 0.64 6.01 16.75
CA ASP A 359 1.62 6.75 17.55
C ASP A 359 2.94 6.96 16.80
N LYS A 360 3.39 5.96 16.02
CA LYS A 360 4.55 6.08 15.13
C LYS A 360 4.30 7.03 13.96
N ALA A 361 3.11 7.03 13.36
CA ALA A 361 2.76 7.98 12.31
C ALA A 361 2.76 9.43 12.83
N VAL A 362 2.21 9.69 14.03
CA VAL A 362 2.27 11.01 14.67
C VAL A 362 3.73 11.42 14.92
N PHE A 363 4.57 10.51 15.43
CA PHE A 363 5.99 10.79 15.71
C PHE A 363 6.84 11.10 14.46
N TRP A 364 6.56 10.41 13.35
CA TRP A 364 7.25 10.70 12.09
C TRP A 364 6.73 11.99 11.45
N SER A 365 5.42 12.26 11.53
CA SER A 365 4.78 13.50 11.04
C SER A 365 4.90 14.70 11.99
N ALA A 366 5.65 14.60 13.09
CA ALA A 366 5.93 15.72 14.01
C ALA A 366 6.69 16.86 13.28
N ASP A 367 6.37 18.12 13.57
CA ASP A 367 6.93 19.25 12.81
C ASP A 367 8.41 19.52 13.18
N ASP A 368 8.83 19.21 14.41
CA ASP A 368 10.21 19.41 14.90
C ASP A 368 10.72 18.32 15.86
N ASP A 369 11.99 18.42 16.26
CA ASP A 369 12.65 17.44 17.13
C ASP A 369 12.44 17.65 18.63
N GLN A 370 11.93 18.82 19.04
CA GLN A 370 11.51 19.09 20.40
C GLN A 370 10.17 18.40 20.69
N GLU A 371 9.20 18.45 19.75
CA GLU A 371 7.96 17.66 19.81
C GLU A 371 8.29 16.16 19.89
N ARG A 372 9.16 15.66 19.01
CA ARG A 372 9.63 14.26 19.07
C ARG A 372 10.24 13.91 20.41
N PHE A 373 11.06 14.78 21.00
CA PHE A 373 11.66 14.56 22.32
C PHE A 373 10.60 14.50 23.45
N GLU A 374 9.58 15.34 23.41
CA GLU A 374 8.47 15.32 24.38
C GLU A 374 7.64 14.02 24.26
N MET A 375 7.41 13.54 23.02
CA MET A 375 6.82 12.21 22.79
C MET A 375 7.69 11.08 23.38
N LEU A 376 9.02 11.13 23.21
CA LEU A 376 9.95 10.17 23.83
C LEU A 376 9.83 10.14 25.36
N GLN A 377 9.78 11.31 26.00
CA GLN A 377 9.62 11.43 27.45
C GLN A 377 8.27 10.85 27.92
N SER A 378 7.18 11.25 27.27
CA SER A 378 5.81 10.84 27.60
C SER A 378 5.63 9.33 27.47
N ALA A 379 6.05 8.74 26.35
CA ALA A 379 5.95 7.31 26.07
C ALA A 379 6.71 6.45 27.11
N ARG A 380 7.92 6.87 27.49
CA ARG A 380 8.77 6.10 28.41
C ARG A 380 8.38 6.35 29.88
N ASN A 381 8.04 7.59 30.27
CA ASN A 381 7.55 7.97 31.60
C ASN A 381 8.43 7.43 32.76
N GLY A 382 9.75 7.56 32.59
CA GLY A 382 10.77 7.17 33.56
C GLY A 382 11.00 5.66 33.71
N GLY A 383 11.80 5.29 34.72
CA GLY A 383 12.09 3.89 35.04
C GLY A 383 10.86 3.11 35.51
N SER A 384 10.78 1.83 35.16
CA SER A 384 9.73 0.92 35.61
C SER A 384 10.23 -0.52 35.72
N ILE A 385 9.56 -1.33 36.56
CA ILE A 385 9.82 -2.77 36.74
C ILE A 385 8.71 -3.60 36.07
N THR A 386 8.96 -4.89 35.81
CA THR A 386 7.93 -5.81 35.30
C THR A 386 7.04 -6.38 36.41
N PRO A 387 5.80 -6.83 36.13
CA PRO A 387 4.96 -7.50 37.13
C PRO A 387 5.60 -8.73 37.78
N GLN A 388 6.44 -9.47 37.03
CA GLN A 388 7.23 -10.58 37.55
C GLN A 388 8.18 -10.12 38.66
N TYR A 389 8.94 -9.04 38.43
CA TYR A 389 9.81 -8.48 39.48
C TYR A 389 9.00 -7.82 40.60
N GLN A 390 7.82 -7.23 40.35
CA GLN A 390 6.95 -6.76 41.43
C GLN A 390 6.55 -7.90 42.37
N LYS A 391 6.24 -9.10 41.83
CA LYS A 391 5.94 -10.31 42.62
C LYS A 391 7.14 -10.77 43.45
N ILE A 392 8.33 -10.79 42.85
CA ILE A 392 9.59 -11.19 43.51
C ILE A 392 9.94 -10.21 44.65
N LEU A 393 9.89 -8.89 44.41
CA LEU A 393 10.16 -7.89 45.44
C LEU A 393 9.12 -7.97 46.58
N LYS A 394 7.82 -8.16 46.27
CA LYS A 394 6.79 -8.40 47.29
C LYS A 394 7.08 -9.64 48.15
N GLN A 395 7.59 -10.72 47.56
CA GLN A 395 8.03 -11.89 48.32
C GLN A 395 9.22 -11.56 49.24
N HIS A 396 10.23 -10.83 48.76
CA HIS A 396 11.38 -10.44 49.60
C HIS A 396 11.00 -9.49 50.74
N VAL A 397 10.02 -8.60 50.52
CA VAL A 397 9.42 -7.74 51.56
C VAL A 397 8.68 -8.58 52.60
N ALA A 398 7.85 -9.55 52.18
CA ALA A 398 7.12 -10.43 53.09
C ALA A 398 8.07 -11.26 54.00
N HIS A 399 9.21 -11.69 53.47
CA HIS A 399 10.28 -12.37 54.24
C HIS A 399 11.19 -11.40 55.02
N LYS A 400 10.88 -10.09 55.07
CA LYS A 400 11.66 -9.02 55.75
C LYS A 400 13.12 -8.85 55.27
N ARG A 401 13.46 -9.39 54.09
CA ARG A 401 14.79 -9.29 53.44
C ARG A 401 14.92 -8.10 52.51
N LEU A 402 13.81 -7.41 52.21
CA LEU A 402 13.77 -6.19 51.40
C LEU A 402 12.87 -5.16 52.08
N SER A 403 13.27 -3.88 52.04
CA SER A 403 12.41 -2.73 52.29
C SER A 403 12.50 -1.77 51.10
N ILE A 404 11.37 -1.20 50.68
CA ILE A 404 11.28 -0.29 49.53
C ILE A 404 10.82 1.08 50.03
N HIS A 405 11.59 2.12 49.73
CA HIS A 405 11.37 3.49 50.20
C HIS A 405 11.22 4.42 48.99
N THR A 406 9.97 4.74 48.68
CA THR A 406 9.56 5.66 47.61
C THR A 406 9.73 7.12 48.01
N HIS A 407 9.80 8.02 47.03
CA HIS A 407 10.02 9.47 47.24
C HIS A 407 11.23 9.79 48.14
N THR A 408 12.25 8.92 48.13
CA THR A 408 13.40 9.00 49.05
C THR A 408 14.71 9.24 48.30
N VAL A 409 15.51 10.19 48.79
CA VAL A 409 16.88 10.49 48.34
C VAL A 409 17.88 10.28 49.47
N ILE A 410 19.16 10.07 49.11
CA ILE A 410 20.28 10.18 50.06
C ILE A 410 20.77 11.63 49.99
N THR A 411 20.80 12.32 51.12
CA THR A 411 21.23 13.73 51.23
C THR A 411 22.65 13.87 51.74
N SER A 412 23.18 12.86 52.44
CA SER A 412 24.58 12.82 52.86
C SER A 412 25.10 11.38 52.97
N LYS A 413 26.40 11.20 52.71
CA LYS A 413 27.13 9.94 52.77
C LYS A 413 28.42 10.13 53.56
N HIS A 414 28.82 9.11 54.32
CA HIS A 414 30.14 9.04 54.94
C HIS A 414 30.62 7.59 54.89
N PHE A 415 31.80 7.35 54.34
CA PHE A 415 32.45 6.03 54.33
C PHE A 415 33.42 5.91 55.50
N ASP A 416 33.29 4.84 56.28
CA ASP A 416 34.30 4.46 57.27
C ASP A 416 35.25 3.42 56.65
N PRO A 417 36.52 3.77 56.39
CA PRO A 417 37.50 2.85 55.80
C PRO A 417 37.93 1.72 56.75
N VAL A 418 37.66 1.82 58.06
CA VAL A 418 38.03 0.80 59.06
C VAL A 418 37.01 -0.33 59.10
N SER A 419 35.71 -0.03 59.25
CA SER A 419 34.66 -1.06 59.13
C SER A 419 34.34 -1.46 57.68
N GLN A 420 34.77 -0.65 56.72
CA GLN A 420 34.41 -0.71 55.31
C GLN A 420 32.89 -0.68 55.11
N THR A 421 32.22 0.29 55.75
CA THR A 421 30.78 0.49 55.63
C THR A 421 30.43 1.97 55.44
N TRP A 422 29.25 2.23 54.87
CA TRP A 422 28.68 3.56 54.73
C TRP A 422 27.72 3.87 55.88
N LYS A 423 27.79 5.10 56.37
CA LYS A 423 26.70 5.77 57.08
C LYS A 423 26.00 6.72 56.11
N LEU A 424 24.67 6.66 56.05
CA LEU A 424 23.85 7.43 55.12
C LEU A 424 22.81 8.27 55.87
N ILE A 425 22.48 9.43 55.31
CA ILE A 425 21.34 10.25 55.73
C ILE A 425 20.40 10.34 54.53
N THR A 426 19.11 10.12 54.76
CA THR A 426 18.06 10.18 53.73
C THR A 426 17.06 11.28 54.01
N ASP A 427 16.43 11.76 52.95
CA ASP A 427 15.21 12.57 53.02
C ASP A 427 14.09 11.87 52.21
N PRO A 428 12.96 11.52 52.83
CA PRO A 428 12.71 11.57 54.27
C PRO A 428 13.63 10.61 55.06
N PRO A 429 13.87 10.85 56.37
CA PRO A 429 14.66 9.96 57.21
C PRO A 429 14.01 8.58 57.40
N ILE A 430 14.73 7.50 57.07
CA ILE A 430 14.27 6.11 57.28
C ILE A 430 14.58 5.70 58.73
N ALA A 431 13.54 5.48 59.52
CA ALA A 431 13.64 5.24 60.97
C ALA A 431 14.34 3.92 61.37
N ASP A 432 14.33 2.89 60.52
CA ASP A 432 14.97 1.59 60.79
C ASP A 432 16.27 1.35 59.99
N LEU A 433 16.79 2.37 59.30
CA LEU A 433 18.01 2.26 58.50
C LEU A 433 19.24 2.02 59.42
N PRO A 434 19.99 0.93 59.23
CA PRO A 434 21.10 0.59 60.10
C PRO A 434 22.29 1.54 59.90
N PRO A 435 23.06 1.84 60.97
CA PRO A 435 24.14 2.83 60.94
C PRO A 435 25.34 2.41 60.09
N CYS A 436 25.39 1.14 59.66
CA CYS A 436 26.46 0.54 58.85
C CYS A 436 25.82 -0.19 57.66
N ILE A 437 26.07 0.33 56.45
CA ILE A 437 25.66 -0.24 55.16
C ILE A 437 26.90 -0.83 54.49
N ASP A 438 26.92 -2.14 54.23
CA ASP A 438 28.08 -2.85 53.69
C ASP A 438 28.33 -2.55 52.21
N TYR A 439 27.30 -2.15 51.46
CA TYR A 439 27.43 -1.89 50.03
C TYR A 439 26.32 -1.00 49.44
N ILE A 440 26.64 -0.21 48.41
CA ILE A 440 25.68 0.63 47.66
C ILE A 440 25.71 0.28 46.16
N CYS A 441 24.56 -0.07 45.57
CA CYS A 441 24.39 -0.30 44.14
C CYS A 441 23.57 0.82 43.49
N CYS A 442 24.20 1.62 42.64
CA CYS A 442 23.52 2.69 41.89
C CYS A 442 22.97 2.15 40.57
N ALA A 443 21.64 2.05 40.45
CA ALA A 443 20.91 1.65 39.25
C ALA A 443 20.22 2.87 38.61
N THR A 444 20.98 3.94 38.48
CA THR A 444 20.55 5.30 38.16
C THR A 444 20.68 5.67 36.68
N GLY A 445 21.49 4.91 35.91
CA GLY A 445 21.52 4.98 34.45
C GLY A 445 22.83 5.50 33.88
N MET A 446 22.81 5.84 32.59
CA MET A 446 23.97 6.34 31.84
C MET A 446 23.60 7.68 31.21
N LYS A 447 24.51 8.66 31.22
CA LYS A 447 24.28 9.95 30.58
C LYS A 447 24.34 9.75 29.08
N THR A 448 23.27 10.16 28.39
CA THR A 448 23.09 9.97 26.96
C THR A 448 23.20 11.35 26.31
N ASP A 449 24.43 11.80 26.08
CA ASP A 449 24.74 13.13 25.54
C ASP A 449 25.91 13.04 24.57
N VAL A 450 25.71 13.32 23.29
CA VAL A 450 26.78 13.23 22.27
C VAL A 450 27.78 14.38 22.35
N THR A 451 27.43 15.52 22.96
CA THR A 451 28.32 16.69 23.06
C THR A 451 29.50 16.41 24.00
N GLU A 452 29.26 15.62 25.06
CA GLU A 452 30.24 15.27 26.08
C GLU A 452 31.02 13.98 25.79
N MET A 453 30.67 13.23 24.73
CA MET A 453 31.37 11.97 24.41
C MET A 453 32.77 12.25 23.86
N GLN A 454 33.80 11.80 24.58
CA GLN A 454 35.21 11.96 24.21
C GLN A 454 35.50 11.52 22.77
N LEU A 455 34.97 10.35 22.37
CA LEU A 455 35.13 9.79 21.02
C LEU A 455 34.48 10.62 19.90
N LEU A 456 33.65 11.60 20.23
CA LEU A 456 33.03 12.54 19.27
C LEU A 456 33.63 13.95 19.35
N GLN A 457 34.68 14.20 20.14
CA GLN A 457 35.23 15.56 20.31
C GLN A 457 35.72 16.18 19.00
N SER A 458 36.39 15.44 18.10
CA SER A 458 36.69 15.97 16.77
C SER A 458 35.44 16.18 15.92
N MET A 459 34.47 15.25 15.92
CA MET A 459 33.21 15.43 15.18
C MET A 459 32.39 16.64 15.65
N ASN A 460 32.31 16.87 16.96
CA ASN A 460 31.59 18.02 17.55
C ASN A 460 32.30 19.35 17.27
N ARG A 461 33.64 19.36 17.13
CA ARG A 461 34.42 20.55 16.76
C ARG A 461 34.32 20.86 15.26
N ASP A 462 34.51 19.84 14.42
CA ASP A 462 34.71 20.00 12.98
C ASP A 462 33.37 19.96 12.20
N TYR A 463 32.37 19.23 12.72
CA TYR A 463 31.03 19.08 12.14
C TYR A 463 29.92 19.18 13.23
N PRO A 464 29.86 20.27 14.01
CA PRO A 464 28.95 20.43 15.16
C PRO A 464 27.50 20.15 14.80
N ILE A 465 26.86 19.22 15.51
CA ILE A 465 25.45 18.85 15.33
C ILE A 465 24.55 19.56 16.35
N GLU A 466 23.29 19.81 15.98
CA GLU A 466 22.27 20.23 16.94
C GLU A 466 21.85 19.05 17.83
N THR A 467 21.49 19.32 19.09
CA THR A 467 21.06 18.28 20.03
C THR A 467 19.90 18.72 20.91
N ILE A 468 18.85 17.91 20.99
CA ILE A 468 17.80 18.07 22.00
C ILE A 468 18.16 17.25 23.24
N ASN A 469 18.53 17.93 24.34
CA ASN A 469 18.92 17.30 25.61
C ASN A 469 19.97 16.17 25.42
N GLY A 470 21.01 16.46 24.63
CA GLY A 470 22.11 15.52 24.35
C GLY A 470 21.83 14.46 23.27
N LEU A 471 20.62 14.35 22.73
CA LEU A 471 20.31 13.49 21.59
C LEU A 471 20.57 14.23 20.26
N PRO A 472 21.32 13.65 19.30
CA PRO A 472 21.64 14.27 18.02
C PRO A 472 20.42 14.42 17.09
N CYS A 473 20.26 15.59 16.48
CA CYS A 473 19.30 15.86 15.41
C CYS A 473 19.85 15.32 14.07
N LEU A 474 19.84 13.99 13.92
CA LEU A 474 20.33 13.24 12.75
C LEU A 474 19.50 13.50 11.48
N THR A 475 19.97 13.06 10.31
CA THR A 475 19.09 12.88 9.13
C THR A 475 18.08 11.74 9.35
N ASP A 476 17.08 11.61 8.46
CA ASP A 476 16.13 10.50 8.51
C ASP A 476 16.80 9.12 8.36
N ASP A 477 17.89 9.08 7.61
CA ASP A 477 18.78 7.93 7.40
C ASP A 477 19.72 7.62 8.58
N LEU A 478 19.57 8.37 9.68
CA LEU A 478 20.39 8.30 10.89
C LEU A 478 21.86 8.72 10.70
N MET A 479 22.15 9.45 9.61
CA MET A 479 23.46 10.04 9.34
C MET A 479 23.67 11.29 10.20
N TRP A 480 24.90 11.56 10.63
CA TRP A 480 25.28 12.69 11.47
C TRP A 480 24.90 14.03 10.82
N LYS A 481 25.31 14.22 9.56
CA LYS A 481 24.83 15.28 8.66
C LYS A 481 24.95 14.81 7.21
N THR A 482 24.17 15.39 6.31
CA THR A 482 24.32 15.21 4.86
C THR A 482 25.78 15.45 4.44
N GLY A 483 26.40 14.45 3.80
CA GLY A 483 27.81 14.49 3.40
C GLY A 483 28.82 14.12 4.49
N VAL A 484 28.38 13.67 5.67
CA VAL A 484 29.23 13.17 6.77
C VAL A 484 28.75 11.78 7.18
N PRO A 485 29.24 10.69 6.55
CA PRO A 485 28.70 9.33 6.69
C PRO A 485 29.09 8.60 7.99
N LEU A 486 28.89 9.29 9.11
CA LEU A 486 28.85 8.74 10.47
C LEU A 486 27.38 8.46 10.79
N PHE A 487 26.99 7.19 10.82
CA PHE A 487 25.64 6.76 11.17
C PHE A 487 25.53 6.45 12.66
N VAL A 488 24.35 6.64 13.25
CA VAL A 488 24.12 6.47 14.69
C VAL A 488 22.88 5.59 14.92
N THR A 489 22.94 4.63 15.84
CA THR A 489 21.84 3.68 16.07
C THR A 489 21.54 3.41 17.55
N GLY A 490 20.41 2.76 17.83
CA GLY A 490 19.93 2.51 19.19
C GLY A 490 19.50 3.79 19.90
N ARG A 491 19.83 3.93 21.20
CA ARG A 491 19.34 5.03 22.05
C ARG A 491 19.69 6.43 21.49
N LEU A 492 20.88 6.62 20.92
CA LEU A 492 21.30 7.94 20.42
C LEU A 492 20.45 8.39 19.22
N ALA A 493 19.88 7.46 18.45
CA ALA A 493 18.99 7.74 17.32
C ALA A 493 17.50 7.87 17.70
N SER A 494 17.17 8.08 18.99
CA SER A 494 15.77 8.09 19.45
C SER A 494 14.90 9.16 18.77
N LEU A 495 15.46 10.30 18.34
CA LEU A 495 14.73 11.36 17.63
C LEU A 495 14.25 10.95 16.21
N ARG A 496 14.73 9.83 15.67
CA ARG A 496 14.29 9.28 14.37
C ARG A 496 13.64 7.90 14.49
N LEU A 497 14.15 7.07 15.40
CA LEU A 497 13.68 5.71 15.64
C LEU A 497 12.54 5.59 16.68
N GLY A 498 12.21 6.67 17.40
CA GLY A 498 11.08 6.73 18.33
C GLY A 498 11.34 6.08 19.70
N PRO A 499 10.29 5.98 20.56
CA PRO A 499 10.45 5.60 21.97
C PRO A 499 11.07 4.23 22.24
N ALA A 500 11.02 3.32 21.26
CA ALA A 500 11.58 1.97 21.34
C ALA A 500 13.02 1.87 20.80
N ALA A 501 13.62 2.96 20.32
CA ALA A 501 15.03 3.01 19.88
C ALA A 501 16.04 2.44 20.91
N PRO A 502 15.87 2.60 22.24
CA PRO A 502 16.74 1.98 23.25
C PRO A 502 16.54 0.46 23.47
N ASN A 503 15.64 -0.18 22.72
CA ASN A 503 15.21 -1.56 22.85
C ASN A 503 15.48 -2.34 21.55
N LEU A 504 15.25 -3.67 21.52
CA LEU A 504 15.64 -4.52 20.38
C LEU A 504 14.88 -4.21 19.07
N GLU A 505 13.68 -3.64 19.13
CA GLU A 505 12.98 -3.09 17.95
C GLU A 505 13.80 -1.99 17.26
N GLY A 506 14.39 -1.09 18.06
CA GLY A 506 15.26 -0.01 17.59
C GLY A 506 16.55 -0.51 16.93
N ALA A 507 17.10 -1.65 17.40
CA ALA A 507 18.28 -2.25 16.80
C ALA A 507 18.03 -2.67 15.34
N ARG A 508 16.89 -3.33 15.07
CA ARG A 508 16.50 -3.76 13.73
C ARG A 508 16.09 -2.59 12.83
N LEU A 509 15.22 -1.70 13.31
CA LEU A 509 14.75 -0.54 12.54
C LEU A 509 15.90 0.43 12.20
N GLY A 510 16.88 0.57 13.09
CA GLY A 510 18.09 1.34 12.84
C GLY A 510 19.04 0.67 11.85
N ALA A 511 19.17 -0.66 11.90
CA ALA A 511 19.97 -1.41 10.94
C ALA A 511 19.42 -1.30 9.50
N GLU A 512 18.10 -1.32 9.34
CA GLU A 512 17.44 -1.21 8.03
C GLU A 512 17.76 0.12 7.34
N ARG A 513 17.53 1.25 8.03
CA ARG A 513 17.81 2.60 7.47
C ARG A 513 19.30 2.80 7.16
N ILE A 514 20.18 2.34 8.04
CA ILE A 514 21.63 2.49 7.87
C ILE A 514 22.13 1.67 6.68
N ALA A 515 21.59 0.48 6.43
CA ALA A 515 22.04 -0.33 5.30
C ALA A 515 21.74 0.31 3.93
N TRP A 516 20.54 0.88 3.74
CA TRP A 516 20.20 1.63 2.52
C TRP A 516 21.12 2.85 2.35
N ALA A 517 21.32 3.64 3.40
CA ALA A 517 22.12 4.86 3.30
C ALA A 517 23.64 4.61 3.22
N VAL A 518 24.13 3.48 3.72
CA VAL A 518 25.50 3.00 3.48
C VAL A 518 25.69 2.61 2.01
N GLU A 519 24.66 2.01 1.38
CA GLU A 519 24.69 1.65 -0.03
C GLU A 519 24.74 2.88 -0.96
N ASP A 520 23.92 3.91 -0.68
CA ASP A 520 23.97 5.19 -1.40
C ASP A 520 25.33 5.92 -1.23
N VAL A 521 25.96 5.83 -0.06
CA VAL A 521 27.24 6.49 0.25
C VAL A 521 28.44 5.79 -0.38
N LEU A 522 28.48 4.45 -0.34
CA LEU A 522 29.65 3.68 -0.77
C LEU A 522 29.59 3.30 -2.25
N GLY A 523 28.39 3.24 -2.81
CA GLY A 523 28.12 2.67 -4.12
C GLY A 523 28.20 1.15 -4.12
N ASP A 524 27.44 0.52 -5.00
CA ASP A 524 27.49 -0.92 -5.21
C ASP A 524 28.72 -1.31 -6.06
N ARG A 525 29.71 -1.97 -5.42
CA ARG A 525 30.92 -2.45 -6.09
C ARG A 525 30.67 -3.56 -7.11
N SER A 526 29.56 -4.29 -7.03
CA SER A 526 29.23 -5.33 -8.00
C SER A 526 28.76 -4.77 -9.37
N ARG A 527 28.79 -3.43 -9.55
CA ARG A 527 28.75 -2.75 -10.86
C ARG A 527 30.09 -2.75 -11.62
N GLY A 528 31.19 -3.25 -11.03
CA GLY A 528 32.52 -3.21 -11.63
C GLY A 528 32.75 -4.14 -12.84
N THR A 529 31.93 -5.19 -12.98
CA THR A 529 32.06 -6.19 -14.06
C THR A 529 30.69 -6.56 -14.62
N THR A 530 30.44 -6.22 -15.88
CA THR A 530 29.19 -6.52 -16.60
C THR A 530 29.13 -7.98 -17.08
N ASP A 531 29.01 -8.95 -16.17
CA ASP A 531 28.47 -10.28 -16.52
C ASP A 531 26.94 -10.30 -16.36
N SER A 532 26.28 -10.61 -17.47
CA SER A 532 24.86 -10.99 -17.61
C SER A 532 24.27 -11.81 -16.45
N ARG A 533 25.07 -12.68 -15.81
CA ARG A 533 24.64 -13.56 -14.72
C ARG A 533 24.29 -12.82 -13.43
N GLN A 534 25.07 -11.81 -13.03
CA GLN A 534 24.77 -11.05 -11.80
C GLN A 534 23.50 -10.18 -11.96
N GLN A 535 23.23 -9.67 -13.16
CA GLN A 535 22.00 -8.92 -13.45
C GLN A 535 20.75 -9.80 -13.33
N SER A 536 20.84 -11.07 -13.76
CA SER A 536 19.78 -12.08 -13.57
C SER A 536 19.57 -12.42 -12.08
N ALA A 537 20.65 -12.62 -11.31
CA ALA A 537 20.56 -12.91 -9.88
C ALA A 537 19.87 -11.80 -9.07
N ARG A 538 20.16 -10.52 -9.37
CA ARG A 538 19.45 -9.38 -8.75
C ARG A 538 17.98 -9.34 -9.13
N TYR A 539 17.65 -9.62 -10.40
CA TYR A 539 16.25 -9.70 -10.84
C TYR A 539 15.50 -10.83 -10.12
N GLN A 540 16.17 -11.94 -9.81
CA GLN A 540 15.62 -13.04 -9.00
C GLN A 540 15.49 -12.69 -7.50
N ARG A 541 16.40 -11.89 -6.93
CA ARG A 541 16.21 -11.34 -5.56
C ARG A 541 15.06 -10.34 -5.51
N ALA A 542 14.95 -9.42 -6.46
CA ALA A 542 13.78 -8.54 -6.61
C ALA A 542 12.49 -9.32 -6.99
N PHE A 543 12.62 -10.55 -7.50
CA PHE A 543 11.50 -11.45 -7.78
C PHE A 543 10.89 -12.04 -6.51
N CYS A 544 11.71 -12.65 -5.66
CA CYS A 544 11.28 -13.41 -4.47
C CYS A 544 10.67 -12.56 -3.33
N GLY A 545 10.33 -11.29 -3.57
CA GLY A 545 9.87 -10.34 -2.54
C GLY A 545 11.00 -9.87 -1.62
N LEU A 546 12.25 -9.96 -2.11
CA LEU A 546 13.46 -9.97 -1.30
C LEU A 546 14.34 -8.72 -1.56
N GLY A 547 14.59 -8.31 -2.81
CA GLY A 547 15.39 -7.11 -3.16
C GLY A 547 14.57 -5.87 -3.58
N ASN A 548 15.22 -4.69 -3.68
CA ASN A 548 14.55 -3.43 -4.04
C ASN A 548 14.38 -3.26 -5.56
N ARG A 549 13.15 -2.95 -6.01
CA ARG A 549 12.81 -2.75 -7.44
C ARG A 549 13.43 -1.48 -8.06
N TYR A 550 13.96 -0.55 -7.27
CA TYR A 550 14.53 0.72 -7.75
C TYR A 550 16.04 0.67 -8.08
N GLU A 551 16.80 -0.31 -7.57
CA GLU A 551 18.26 -0.43 -7.83
C GLU A 551 18.60 -0.48 -9.33
N SER A 552 17.72 -1.12 -10.12
CA SER A 552 17.87 -1.31 -11.56
C SER A 552 17.63 -0.05 -12.40
N LEU A 553 17.20 1.08 -11.80
CA LEU A 553 16.89 2.32 -12.52
C LEU A 553 18.01 3.38 -12.45
N GLY A 554 19.06 3.14 -11.67
CA GLY A 554 20.11 4.15 -11.38
C GLY A 554 21.07 4.46 -12.53
N GLU A 555 21.24 3.57 -13.50
CA GLU A 555 22.32 3.67 -14.51
C GLU A 555 21.97 4.53 -15.73
N GLU A 556 20.69 4.66 -16.09
CA GLU A 556 20.26 5.49 -17.22
C GLU A 556 20.38 7.00 -16.91
N TRP A 557 20.14 7.40 -15.66
CA TRP A 557 20.14 8.81 -15.26
C TRP A 557 21.54 9.45 -15.23
N ILE A 558 22.55 8.72 -14.75
CA ILE A 558 23.94 9.23 -14.69
C ILE A 558 24.47 9.48 -16.11
N SER A 559 24.18 8.56 -17.03
CA SER A 559 24.52 8.67 -18.46
C SER A 559 23.91 9.92 -19.12
N PHE A 560 22.70 10.32 -18.74
CA PHE A 560 22.01 11.48 -19.31
C PHE A 560 22.48 12.82 -18.71
N ALA A 561 22.89 12.82 -17.44
CA ALA A 561 23.40 14.00 -16.74
C ALA A 561 24.78 14.44 -17.27
N ALA A 562 25.68 13.49 -17.54
CA ALA A 562 27.05 13.77 -17.97
C ALA A 562 27.13 14.53 -19.32
N ALA A 563 26.17 14.31 -20.22
CA ALA A 563 26.19 14.88 -21.58
C ALA A 563 25.88 16.38 -21.65
N ASN A 564 25.22 16.97 -20.65
CA ASN A 564 24.66 18.33 -20.72
C ASN A 564 25.52 19.43 -20.09
N HIS A 565 26.63 19.10 -19.44
CA HIS A 565 27.36 20.07 -18.62
C HIS A 565 28.45 20.89 -19.35
N SER A 566 28.52 20.86 -20.69
CA SER A 566 29.58 21.53 -21.47
C SER A 566 29.09 22.38 -22.65
N ARG A 567 28.45 23.54 -22.37
CA ARG A 567 28.61 24.83 -23.11
C ARG A 567 27.73 25.94 -22.53
N ARG A 568 28.31 27.13 -22.30
CA ARG A 568 27.63 28.42 -22.10
C ARG A 568 28.31 29.50 -22.96
N ILE A 569 27.62 30.64 -23.11
CA ILE A 569 28.06 31.88 -23.79
C ILE A 569 28.04 31.83 -25.33
N GLY A 570 27.10 32.59 -25.92
CA GLY A 570 27.00 32.88 -27.35
C GLY A 570 25.66 33.53 -27.70
N ARG A 571 25.65 34.67 -28.41
CA ARG A 571 24.41 35.33 -28.88
C ARG A 571 23.89 34.70 -30.17
N PRO A 572 22.56 34.68 -30.42
CA PRO A 572 21.97 33.97 -31.55
C PRO A 572 22.01 34.77 -32.88
N PRO A 573 22.35 34.13 -34.01
CA PRO A 573 21.94 34.57 -35.34
C PRO A 573 20.51 34.12 -35.66
N ARG A 574 19.79 34.90 -36.47
CA ARG A 574 18.57 34.45 -37.17
C ARG A 574 18.97 33.69 -38.43
N LEU A 575 18.24 32.64 -38.82
CA LEU A 575 17.46 32.59 -40.08
C LEU A 575 16.86 31.20 -40.40
N THR A 576 15.60 31.26 -40.83
CA THR A 576 14.85 30.33 -41.71
C THR A 576 15.48 29.02 -42.18
N TYR A 577 14.79 27.91 -41.98
CA TYR A 577 14.86 26.75 -42.88
C TYR A 577 13.88 26.91 -44.05
N ARG A 578 14.32 26.54 -45.26
CA ARG A 578 13.50 26.47 -46.49
C ARG A 578 13.63 25.05 -47.06
N ARG A 579 12.63 24.61 -47.82
CA ARG A 579 12.54 23.25 -48.41
C ARG A 579 13.83 22.79 -49.09
N LEU A 580 14.08 21.49 -49.02
CA LEU A 580 14.50 20.70 -50.18
C LEU A 580 13.70 19.39 -50.22
N ILE A 581 13.62 18.80 -51.41
CA ILE A 581 12.84 17.61 -51.79
C ILE A 581 13.77 16.73 -52.65
N ASP A 582 13.40 15.47 -52.83
CA ASP A 582 14.05 14.44 -53.67
C ASP A 582 15.43 13.93 -53.23
N SER A 583 15.43 12.70 -52.71
CA SER A 583 15.87 11.57 -53.54
C SER A 583 15.16 10.31 -53.05
N GLY A 584 14.51 9.58 -53.96
CA GLY A 584 13.87 8.31 -53.65
C GLY A 584 14.56 7.19 -54.42
N GLU A 585 14.76 6.05 -53.77
CA GLU A 585 15.15 4.81 -54.45
C GLU A 585 14.41 3.64 -53.82
N THR A 586 14.09 2.65 -54.63
CA THR A 586 13.11 1.60 -54.31
C THR A 586 13.80 0.27 -54.02
N HIS A 587 13.30 -0.47 -53.02
CA HIS A 587 13.51 -1.91 -52.96
C HIS A 587 12.28 -2.64 -52.40
N SER A 588 11.87 -3.69 -53.09
CA SER A 588 10.78 -4.60 -52.69
C SER A 588 11.29 -6.05 -52.71
N CYS A 589 10.88 -6.85 -51.73
CA CYS A 589 11.18 -8.29 -51.67
C CYS A 589 10.05 -9.08 -50.95
N ILE A 590 8.99 -9.29 -51.72
CA ILE A 590 8.21 -10.54 -51.86
C ILE A 590 8.52 -11.69 -50.85
N CYS A 591 7.59 -11.87 -49.90
CA CYS A 591 6.60 -12.96 -49.82
C CYS A 591 6.90 -14.35 -49.17
N SER A 592 5.81 -14.90 -48.61
CA SER A 592 5.36 -16.31 -48.49
C SER A 592 6.08 -17.31 -47.58
N TYR A 593 5.31 -17.85 -46.61
CA TYR A 593 5.12 -19.26 -46.16
C TYR A 593 4.39 -19.20 -44.79
N PHE A 594 3.44 -20.06 -44.40
CA PHE A 594 2.83 -21.26 -45.00
C PHE A 594 1.29 -21.20 -44.86
N ALA A 595 0.57 -21.89 -45.76
CA ALA A 595 -0.84 -22.26 -45.52
C ALA A 595 -1.20 -23.54 -46.31
N GLN A 596 -1.19 -24.69 -45.64
CA GLN A 596 -1.94 -25.91 -46.02
C GLN A 596 -1.75 -27.00 -44.98
N ASP A 597 -2.85 -27.58 -44.51
CA ASP A 597 -2.97 -29.05 -44.52
C ASP A 597 -4.46 -29.45 -44.58
N ARG A 598 -4.79 -30.50 -45.34
CA ARG A 598 -6.15 -31.06 -45.48
C ARG A 598 -6.05 -32.53 -45.90
N HIS A 599 -6.61 -33.45 -45.12
CA HIS A 599 -6.96 -34.80 -45.60
C HIS A 599 -8.20 -35.36 -44.85
N PRO A 600 -8.94 -36.35 -45.41
CA PRO A 600 -10.36 -36.06 -45.68
C PRO A 600 -11.36 -37.22 -45.43
N VAL A 601 -12.65 -36.93 -45.72
CA VAL A 601 -13.77 -37.88 -45.95
C VAL A 601 -14.25 -38.72 -44.76
N LEU A 602 -15.51 -38.48 -44.36
CA LEU A 602 -16.56 -39.51 -44.49
C LEU A 602 -17.96 -38.87 -44.53
N ASN A 603 -18.90 -39.50 -45.23
CA ASN A 603 -20.19 -38.95 -45.59
C ASN A 603 -21.32 -39.92 -45.17
N ARG A 604 -22.29 -39.44 -44.36
CA ARG A 604 -23.57 -40.10 -44.07
C ARG A 604 -24.63 -39.02 -43.88
N GLY A 605 -25.83 -39.24 -44.43
CA GLY A 605 -26.95 -38.29 -44.41
C GLY A 605 -28.17 -38.80 -43.64
N SER A 606 -29.35 -38.33 -44.07
CA SER A 606 -30.64 -38.33 -43.35
C SER A 606 -30.67 -37.29 -42.19
N GLU A 607 -31.78 -36.60 -41.90
CA GLU A 607 -33.12 -36.66 -42.52
C GLU A 607 -33.84 -35.30 -42.52
N ARG A 608 -34.93 -35.17 -43.30
CA ARG A 608 -35.73 -33.94 -43.41
C ARG A 608 -36.76 -33.83 -42.28
N LYS A 609 -36.98 -32.61 -41.79
CA LYS A 609 -38.34 -32.13 -41.48
C LYS A 609 -38.56 -30.73 -42.06
N GLN A 610 -39.70 -30.53 -42.71
CA GLN A 610 -40.13 -29.25 -43.28
C GLN A 610 -41.14 -28.59 -42.34
N THR A 611 -41.07 -27.26 -42.22
CA THR A 611 -42.20 -26.43 -41.74
C THR A 611 -42.32 -25.18 -42.61
N VAL A 612 -43.56 -24.78 -42.90
CA VAL A 612 -44.00 -23.75 -43.86
C VAL A 612 -45.19 -23.04 -43.17
N VAL A 613 -45.46 -21.73 -43.25
CA VAL A 613 -45.23 -20.62 -44.21
C VAL A 613 -44.56 -19.43 -43.45
N MET A 614 -44.14 -18.26 -43.96
CA MET A 614 -44.42 -17.47 -45.19
C MET A 614 -43.12 -16.95 -45.85
N ALA A 615 -43.24 -16.31 -47.03
CA ALA A 615 -42.25 -15.40 -47.59
C ALA A 615 -42.92 -14.13 -48.14
N ILE A 616 -42.29 -12.96 -47.97
CA ILE A 616 -42.62 -11.73 -48.71
C ILE A 616 -41.32 -11.28 -49.40
N ASN A 617 -41.30 -11.32 -50.73
CA ASN A 617 -40.11 -11.02 -51.51
C ASN A 617 -39.97 -9.52 -51.80
N ALA A 618 -38.81 -8.96 -51.49
CA ALA A 618 -38.26 -7.79 -52.17
C ALA A 618 -36.78 -8.09 -52.46
N SER A 619 -36.45 -8.35 -53.73
CA SER A 619 -35.08 -8.74 -54.13
C SER A 619 -34.21 -7.50 -54.34
N PRO A 620 -33.04 -7.38 -53.70
CA PRO A 620 -32.05 -6.40 -54.13
C PRO A 620 -31.37 -6.90 -55.41
N THR A 621 -31.53 -6.15 -56.51
CA THR A 621 -30.74 -6.36 -57.73
C THR A 621 -29.28 -5.99 -57.45
N ALA A 622 -28.39 -6.98 -57.46
CA ALA A 622 -26.97 -6.77 -57.22
C ALA A 622 -26.29 -6.05 -58.40
N THR A 623 -26.39 -4.73 -58.44
CA THR A 623 -25.32 -3.89 -58.98
C THR A 623 -24.08 -4.05 -58.09
N ALA A 624 -22.89 -3.84 -58.67
CA ALA A 624 -21.65 -3.78 -57.89
C ALA A 624 -21.61 -2.45 -57.10
N GLY A 625 -22.35 -2.41 -56.00
CA GLY A 625 -22.58 -1.22 -55.18
C GLY A 625 -21.39 -0.83 -54.32
N GLN A 626 -21.32 0.45 -53.98
CA GLN A 626 -20.48 0.96 -52.90
C GLN A 626 -21.10 0.57 -51.54
N ASP A 627 -20.26 0.28 -50.54
CA ASP A 627 -20.72 -0.02 -49.18
C ASP A 627 -21.60 1.11 -48.64
N LYS A 628 -22.69 0.75 -47.93
CA LYS A 628 -23.59 1.69 -47.27
C LYS A 628 -22.82 2.45 -46.20
N LYS A 629 -22.66 3.76 -46.39
CA LYS A 629 -21.97 4.62 -45.42
C LYS A 629 -22.86 4.87 -44.21
N LEU A 630 -22.52 4.20 -43.10
CA LEU A 630 -23.29 4.22 -41.85
C LEU A 630 -23.46 5.64 -41.28
N ARG A 631 -24.68 5.95 -40.83
CA ARG A 631 -25.06 7.26 -40.27
C ARG A 631 -25.53 7.14 -38.83
N PHE A 632 -25.02 8.02 -37.97
CA PHE A 632 -25.32 8.02 -36.54
C PHE A 632 -25.93 9.34 -36.06
N LEU A 633 -26.94 9.22 -35.20
CA LEU A 633 -27.40 10.30 -34.34
C LEU A 633 -26.60 10.30 -33.04
N VAL A 634 -26.31 11.48 -32.49
CA VAL A 634 -25.96 11.62 -31.07
C VAL A 634 -27.11 12.32 -30.35
N ILE A 635 -27.53 11.78 -29.20
CA ILE A 635 -28.50 12.41 -28.31
C ILE A 635 -27.75 12.88 -27.05
N GLY A 636 -27.64 14.20 -26.88
CA GLY A 636 -26.86 14.85 -25.83
C GLY A 636 -25.43 15.19 -26.28
N ALA A 637 -25.14 16.49 -26.51
CA ALA A 637 -23.83 17.01 -26.87
C ALA A 637 -22.90 17.21 -25.66
N GLY A 638 -23.06 16.40 -24.61
CA GLY A 638 -22.22 16.44 -23.42
C GLY A 638 -20.79 15.92 -23.66
N SER A 639 -20.01 15.81 -22.58
CA SER A 639 -18.64 15.27 -22.63
C SER A 639 -18.57 13.89 -23.30
N ARG A 640 -19.55 12.99 -23.07
CA ARG A 640 -19.58 11.65 -23.69
C ARG A 640 -20.00 11.67 -25.15
N GLY A 641 -21.08 12.39 -25.49
CA GLY A 641 -21.51 12.56 -26.88
C GLY A 641 -20.39 13.10 -27.78
N ASN A 642 -19.65 14.10 -27.29
CA ASN A 642 -18.45 14.61 -27.97
C ASN A 642 -17.35 13.56 -28.15
N ARG A 643 -17.12 12.66 -27.18
CA ARG A 643 -16.02 11.67 -27.24
C ARG A 643 -16.35 10.51 -28.16
N TYR A 644 -17.59 10.02 -28.20
CA TYR A 644 -18.01 9.07 -29.24
C TYR A 644 -18.02 9.70 -30.63
N ALA A 645 -18.48 10.97 -30.76
CA ALA A 645 -18.44 11.68 -32.03
C ALA A 645 -17.00 11.85 -32.57
N GLU A 646 -16.06 12.22 -31.70
CA GLU A 646 -14.63 12.32 -32.03
C GLU A 646 -14.04 10.95 -32.40
N ALA A 647 -14.33 9.89 -31.63
CA ALA A 647 -13.83 8.54 -31.91
C ALA A 647 -14.39 7.92 -33.20
N VAL A 648 -15.66 8.18 -33.54
CA VAL A 648 -16.26 7.78 -34.82
C VAL A 648 -15.64 8.56 -35.98
N THR A 649 -15.52 9.88 -35.85
CA THR A 649 -15.06 10.78 -36.93
C THR A 649 -13.57 10.63 -37.23
N GLU A 650 -12.72 10.47 -36.21
CA GLU A 650 -11.27 10.27 -36.37
C GLU A 650 -10.87 8.79 -36.53
N GLY A 651 -11.75 7.84 -36.18
CA GLY A 651 -11.40 6.43 -36.01
C GLY A 651 -12.17 5.43 -36.87
N THR A 652 -13.16 5.84 -37.67
CA THR A 652 -14.01 4.94 -38.49
C THR A 652 -14.36 5.53 -39.86
N SER A 653 -15.02 4.75 -40.72
CA SER A 653 -15.57 5.20 -42.02
C SER A 653 -16.98 5.81 -41.93
N ALA A 654 -17.62 5.74 -40.77
CA ALA A 654 -19.00 6.18 -40.56
C ALA A 654 -19.14 7.71 -40.42
N LEU A 655 -20.39 8.19 -40.38
CA LEU A 655 -20.71 9.60 -40.19
C LEU A 655 -21.51 9.83 -38.91
N ILE A 656 -21.11 10.83 -38.14
CA ILE A 656 -22.05 11.55 -37.29
C ILE A 656 -22.91 12.41 -38.23
N HIS A 657 -24.20 12.10 -38.30
CA HIS A 657 -25.12 12.65 -39.30
C HIS A 657 -26.10 13.67 -38.70
N ALA A 658 -26.49 13.47 -37.43
CA ALA A 658 -27.47 14.29 -36.74
C ALA A 658 -27.12 14.50 -35.26
N ILE A 659 -27.62 15.59 -34.68
CA ILE A 659 -27.52 15.92 -33.25
C ILE A 659 -28.88 16.31 -32.65
N ALA A 660 -29.21 15.74 -31.49
CA ALA A 660 -30.34 16.15 -30.65
C ALA A 660 -29.84 16.65 -29.29
N GLU A 661 -29.96 17.96 -29.03
CA GLU A 661 -29.42 18.61 -27.81
C GLU A 661 -30.24 19.87 -27.44
N PRO A 662 -30.75 20.01 -26.20
CA PRO A 662 -31.53 21.18 -25.78
C PRO A 662 -30.78 22.52 -25.85
N ARG A 663 -29.49 22.55 -25.50
CA ARG A 663 -28.70 23.80 -25.43
C ARG A 663 -28.29 24.25 -26.83
N PRO A 664 -28.76 25.42 -27.34
CA PRO A 664 -28.46 25.86 -28.71
C PRO A 664 -26.96 25.97 -29.01
N PHE A 665 -26.17 26.50 -28.06
CA PHE A 665 -24.72 26.62 -28.19
C PHE A 665 -24.05 25.24 -28.37
N SER A 666 -24.25 24.31 -27.44
CA SER A 666 -23.65 22.97 -27.50
C SER A 666 -24.10 22.17 -28.73
N ARG A 667 -25.31 22.42 -29.23
CA ARG A 667 -25.82 21.79 -30.46
C ARG A 667 -25.15 22.37 -31.72
N GLN A 668 -24.98 23.69 -31.78
CA GLN A 668 -24.30 24.38 -32.88
C GLN A 668 -22.82 23.98 -32.95
N GLU A 669 -22.09 24.06 -31.83
CA GLU A 669 -20.67 23.70 -31.75
C GLU A 669 -20.42 22.24 -32.19
N PHE A 670 -21.25 21.31 -31.70
CA PHE A 670 -21.16 19.90 -32.05
C PHE A 670 -21.40 19.67 -33.55
N GLY A 671 -22.42 20.32 -34.13
CA GLY A 671 -22.72 20.18 -35.56
C GLY A 671 -21.67 20.82 -36.46
N GLU A 672 -21.13 21.98 -36.09
CA GLU A 672 -19.99 22.60 -36.78
C GLU A 672 -18.71 21.74 -36.70
N ARG A 673 -18.54 20.96 -35.64
CA ARG A 673 -17.36 20.11 -35.43
C ARG A 673 -17.43 18.75 -36.13
N TYR A 674 -18.61 18.11 -36.20
CA TYR A 674 -18.74 16.73 -36.68
C TYR A 674 -19.71 16.52 -37.85
N ILE A 675 -20.59 17.48 -38.19
CA ILE A 675 -21.72 17.26 -39.11
C ILE A 675 -21.69 18.16 -40.34
N TRP A 676 -21.77 19.49 -40.17
CA TRP A 676 -21.90 20.47 -41.26
C TRP A 676 -20.67 21.38 -41.44
N GLY A 677 -19.73 21.38 -40.49
CA GLY A 677 -18.50 22.18 -40.57
C GLY A 677 -18.71 23.65 -40.16
N ALA A 678 -17.64 24.31 -39.68
CA ALA A 678 -17.63 25.70 -39.19
C ALA A 678 -17.96 26.82 -40.22
N LYS A 679 -18.50 26.46 -41.39
CA LYS A 679 -19.08 27.38 -42.41
C LYS A 679 -20.35 26.82 -43.06
N GLY A 680 -20.79 25.62 -42.67
CA GLY A 680 -22.03 25.04 -43.14
C GLY A 680 -23.23 25.53 -42.34
N GLN A 681 -24.40 25.01 -42.71
CA GLN A 681 -25.65 25.10 -41.95
C GLN A 681 -26.27 23.70 -41.95
N PRO A 682 -27.04 23.32 -40.92
CA PRO A 682 -27.72 22.03 -40.89
C PRO A 682 -28.71 21.88 -42.07
N ALA A 683 -28.60 20.77 -42.79
CA ALA A 683 -29.64 20.35 -43.73
C ALA A 683 -30.85 19.74 -42.99
N GLU A 684 -31.96 19.52 -43.70
CA GLU A 684 -33.09 18.77 -43.13
C GLU A 684 -32.60 17.38 -42.67
N GLY A 685 -32.87 17.04 -41.42
CA GLY A 685 -32.43 15.79 -40.80
C GLY A 685 -31.18 15.87 -39.92
N GLN A 686 -30.51 17.02 -39.83
CA GLN A 686 -29.21 17.11 -39.13
C GLN A 686 -29.25 17.76 -37.73
N GLU A 687 -30.17 18.69 -37.47
CA GLU A 687 -30.25 19.41 -36.19
C GLU A 687 -31.64 19.26 -35.55
N PHE A 688 -31.69 18.86 -34.28
CA PHE A 688 -32.93 18.80 -33.50
C PHE A 688 -32.79 19.44 -32.13
N ARG A 689 -33.74 20.32 -31.80
CA ARG A 689 -33.78 21.00 -30.49
C ARG A 689 -33.87 20.06 -29.29
N ASP A 690 -34.39 18.86 -29.46
CA ASP A 690 -34.47 17.81 -28.44
C ASP A 690 -34.74 16.45 -29.12
N TRP A 691 -34.62 15.36 -28.37
CA TRP A 691 -34.79 14.01 -28.91
C TRP A 691 -36.24 13.66 -29.28
N LYS A 692 -37.23 14.32 -28.69
CA LYS A 692 -38.66 14.13 -28.99
C LYS A 692 -39.02 14.79 -30.32
N ALA A 693 -38.39 15.92 -30.64
CA ALA A 693 -38.44 16.58 -31.94
C ALA A 693 -37.79 15.71 -33.03
N TRP A 694 -36.63 15.09 -32.76
CA TRP A 694 -36.05 14.10 -33.69
C TRP A 694 -36.96 12.88 -33.87
N LEU A 695 -37.41 12.25 -32.77
CA LEU A 695 -38.25 11.05 -32.82
C LEU A 695 -39.52 11.28 -33.64
N LYS A 696 -40.17 12.43 -33.45
CA LYS A 696 -41.33 12.84 -34.26
C LYS A 696 -40.95 12.99 -35.75
N TRP A 697 -39.87 13.69 -36.07
CA TRP A 697 -39.44 13.86 -37.47
C TRP A 697 -39.08 12.50 -38.12
N GLU A 698 -38.40 11.60 -37.40
CA GLU A 698 -38.03 10.26 -37.90
C GLU A 698 -39.28 9.39 -38.14
N GLN A 699 -40.32 9.51 -37.30
CA GLN A 699 -41.63 8.88 -37.52
C GLN A 699 -42.31 9.44 -38.78
N GLU A 700 -42.40 10.77 -38.92
CA GLU A 700 -42.99 11.42 -40.11
C GLU A 700 -42.20 11.10 -41.40
N ARG A 701 -40.86 11.00 -41.31
CA ARG A 701 -39.96 10.62 -42.41
C ARG A 701 -40.17 9.17 -42.84
N ARG A 702 -40.31 8.24 -41.89
CA ARG A 702 -40.63 6.82 -42.18
C ARG A 702 -42.03 6.66 -42.77
N GLN A 703 -43.01 7.44 -42.31
CA GLN A 703 -44.34 7.46 -42.92
C GLN A 703 -44.26 7.92 -44.38
N LYS A 704 -43.60 9.06 -44.67
CA LYS A 704 -43.38 9.53 -46.06
C LYS A 704 -42.71 8.49 -46.95
N LEU A 705 -41.73 7.74 -46.44
CA LEU A 705 -41.09 6.64 -47.18
C LEU A 705 -42.05 5.47 -47.45
N ALA A 706 -42.85 5.07 -46.46
CA ALA A 706 -43.87 4.02 -46.62
C ALA A 706 -44.99 4.42 -47.59
N GLU A 707 -45.29 5.72 -47.68
CA GLU A 707 -46.22 6.33 -48.64
C GLU A 707 -45.60 6.54 -50.05
N GLY A 708 -44.32 6.19 -50.25
CA GLY A 708 -43.64 6.25 -51.55
C GLY A 708 -43.20 7.64 -51.99
N ALA A 709 -43.15 8.61 -51.07
CA ALA A 709 -42.74 9.98 -51.38
C ALA A 709 -41.30 10.04 -51.92
N GLN A 710 -41.10 10.90 -52.93
CA GLN A 710 -39.79 11.14 -53.54
C GLN A 710 -39.02 12.22 -52.76
N ASN A 711 -37.69 12.19 -52.83
CA ASN A 711 -36.78 13.14 -52.17
C ASN A 711 -36.90 13.21 -50.64
N VAL A 712 -37.35 12.13 -49.98
CA VAL A 712 -37.32 12.07 -48.51
C VAL A 712 -35.87 12.00 -48.02
N PRO A 713 -35.45 12.79 -47.02
CA PRO A 713 -34.11 12.73 -46.47
C PRO A 713 -33.71 11.34 -45.96
N ASP A 714 -32.41 11.08 -46.01
CA ASP A 714 -31.79 9.93 -45.38
C ASP A 714 -32.06 9.90 -43.86
N GLY A 715 -32.06 8.69 -43.30
CA GLY A 715 -32.16 8.45 -41.87
C GLY A 715 -30.81 8.13 -41.24
N VAL A 716 -30.83 7.86 -39.94
CA VAL A 716 -29.72 7.24 -39.22
C VAL A 716 -29.91 5.73 -39.12
N ASP A 717 -28.80 5.00 -39.10
CA ASP A 717 -28.74 3.55 -38.91
C ASP A 717 -28.62 3.21 -37.42
N GLY A 718 -27.92 4.06 -36.67
CA GLY A 718 -27.77 3.92 -35.23
C GLY A 718 -27.71 5.23 -34.46
N VAL A 719 -27.64 5.11 -33.14
CA VAL A 719 -27.71 6.25 -32.22
C VAL A 719 -26.86 6.02 -30.96
N PHE A 720 -26.14 7.08 -30.57
CA PHE A 720 -25.47 7.18 -29.27
C PHE A 720 -26.36 7.97 -28.31
N VAL A 721 -26.77 7.36 -27.20
CA VAL A 721 -27.57 7.97 -26.14
C VAL A 721 -26.63 8.40 -25.02
N CYS A 722 -26.44 9.72 -24.88
CA CYS A 722 -25.44 10.37 -24.03
C CYS A 722 -26.05 11.52 -23.20
N VAL A 723 -27.24 11.26 -22.65
CA VAL A 723 -27.99 12.21 -21.79
C VAL A 723 -27.62 12.00 -20.31
N LEU A 724 -28.42 12.53 -19.39
CA LEU A 724 -28.27 12.26 -17.95
C LEU A 724 -28.85 10.88 -17.60
N ASP A 725 -28.29 10.25 -16.57
CA ASP A 725 -28.57 8.88 -16.10
C ASP A 725 -30.08 8.60 -15.94
N GLU A 726 -30.86 9.56 -15.45
CA GLU A 726 -32.31 9.46 -15.22
C GLU A 726 -33.12 9.44 -16.53
N MET A 727 -32.58 10.04 -17.59
CA MET A 727 -33.26 10.18 -18.88
C MET A 727 -33.08 8.94 -19.78
N HIS A 728 -32.16 8.03 -19.44
CA HIS A 728 -31.87 6.85 -20.26
C HIS A 728 -33.11 5.98 -20.50
N VAL A 729 -33.92 5.70 -19.47
CA VAL A 729 -35.14 4.89 -19.65
C VAL A 729 -36.18 5.55 -20.54
N GLU A 730 -36.39 6.87 -20.45
CA GLU A 730 -37.36 7.57 -21.31
C GLU A 730 -36.92 7.54 -22.78
N VAL A 731 -35.64 7.84 -23.05
CA VAL A 731 -35.08 7.85 -24.40
C VAL A 731 -35.05 6.43 -24.98
N MET A 732 -34.45 5.47 -24.27
CA MET A 732 -34.19 4.12 -24.77
C MET A 732 -35.48 3.37 -25.12
N CYS A 733 -36.51 3.48 -24.28
CA CYS A 733 -37.80 2.85 -24.53
C CYS A 733 -38.59 3.53 -25.66
N ALA A 734 -38.50 4.87 -25.79
CA ALA A 734 -39.21 5.61 -26.82
C ALA A 734 -38.63 5.40 -28.24
N ILE A 735 -37.32 5.14 -28.37
CA ILE A 735 -36.65 4.91 -29.66
C ILE A 735 -36.63 3.44 -30.08
N ALA A 736 -36.84 2.48 -29.17
CA ALA A 736 -36.80 1.04 -29.48
C ALA A 736 -37.72 0.61 -30.65
N PRO A 737 -38.96 1.14 -30.82
CA PRO A 737 -39.81 0.82 -31.97
C PRO A 737 -39.25 1.24 -33.34
N LEU A 738 -38.20 2.09 -33.38
CA LEU A 738 -37.52 2.44 -34.63
C LEU A 738 -36.56 1.34 -35.12
N ASN A 739 -36.27 0.31 -34.31
CA ASN A 739 -35.36 -0.79 -34.64
C ASN A 739 -34.02 -0.31 -35.23
N LEU A 740 -33.35 0.58 -34.49
CA LEU A 740 -32.02 1.12 -34.80
C LEU A 740 -30.93 0.34 -34.04
N HIS A 741 -29.68 0.48 -34.48
CA HIS A 741 -28.53 0.10 -33.65
C HIS A 741 -28.33 1.14 -32.53
N VAL A 742 -28.13 0.74 -31.28
CA VAL A 742 -28.12 1.69 -30.15
C VAL A 742 -26.91 1.47 -29.25
N LEU A 743 -26.21 2.53 -28.89
CA LEU A 743 -25.22 2.55 -27.81
C LEU A 743 -25.69 3.51 -26.72
N CYS A 744 -25.90 3.00 -25.52
CA CYS A 744 -26.30 3.77 -24.35
C CYS A 744 -25.10 4.04 -23.43
N GLU A 745 -24.97 5.24 -22.86
CA GLU A 745 -24.00 5.51 -21.81
C GLU A 745 -24.29 4.71 -20.51
N LYS A 746 -23.30 4.60 -19.63
CA LYS A 746 -23.47 3.98 -18.32
C LYS A 746 -23.94 5.01 -17.27
N PRO A 747 -24.79 4.66 -16.31
CA PRO A 747 -25.49 3.38 -16.15
C PRO A 747 -26.68 3.26 -17.13
N LEU A 748 -27.09 2.02 -17.41
CA LEU A 748 -28.21 1.70 -18.30
C LEU A 748 -29.53 2.37 -17.83
N ALA A 749 -29.76 2.39 -16.52
CA ALA A 749 -30.76 3.22 -15.85
C ALA A 749 -30.43 3.38 -14.36
N THR A 750 -31.13 4.28 -13.67
CA THR A 750 -30.97 4.56 -12.23
C THR A 750 -31.66 3.56 -11.29
N SER A 751 -32.49 2.64 -11.82
CA SER A 751 -33.11 1.54 -11.06
C SER A 751 -33.04 0.21 -11.82
N LEU A 752 -33.11 -0.92 -11.09
CA LEU A 752 -33.16 -2.25 -11.69
C LEU A 752 -34.42 -2.45 -12.55
N LYS A 753 -35.57 -1.95 -12.06
CA LYS A 753 -36.85 -2.00 -12.79
C LYS A 753 -36.75 -1.32 -14.16
N ASP A 754 -36.04 -0.20 -14.23
CA ASP A 754 -35.88 0.57 -15.46
C ASP A 754 -34.84 -0.06 -16.40
N CYS A 755 -33.80 -0.70 -15.86
CA CYS A 755 -32.91 -1.57 -16.64
C CYS A 755 -33.69 -2.72 -17.30
N LEU A 756 -34.66 -3.31 -16.58
CA LEU A 756 -35.51 -4.39 -17.08
C LEU A 756 -36.61 -3.89 -18.04
N ALA A 757 -37.08 -2.66 -17.88
CA ALA A 757 -37.97 -2.00 -18.85
C ALA A 757 -37.25 -1.79 -20.20
N ILE A 758 -35.99 -1.32 -20.17
CA ILE A 758 -35.14 -1.23 -21.36
C ILE A 758 -34.88 -2.63 -21.93
N TYR A 759 -34.56 -3.63 -21.11
CA TYR A 759 -34.43 -5.02 -21.56
C TYR A 759 -35.66 -5.47 -22.35
N ARG A 760 -36.87 -5.25 -21.81
CA ARG A 760 -38.13 -5.63 -22.48
C ARG A 760 -38.46 -4.80 -23.73
N ALA A 761 -37.98 -3.57 -23.84
CA ALA A 761 -38.14 -2.76 -25.04
C ALA A 761 -37.31 -3.28 -26.24
N TYR A 762 -36.13 -3.88 -25.99
CA TYR A 762 -35.24 -4.42 -27.04
C TYR A 762 -35.29 -5.95 -27.17
N VAL A 763 -35.72 -6.67 -26.13
CA VAL A 763 -35.91 -8.13 -26.11
C VAL A 763 -37.33 -8.45 -25.63
N PRO A 764 -38.30 -8.50 -26.57
CA PRO A 764 -39.66 -8.94 -26.28
C PRO A 764 -39.72 -10.36 -25.71
N GLU A 765 -40.85 -10.68 -25.09
CA GLU A 765 -41.14 -12.01 -24.56
C GLU A 765 -41.04 -13.09 -25.66
N GLY A 766 -40.38 -14.21 -25.37
CA GLY A 766 -40.14 -15.28 -26.34
C GLY A 766 -39.05 -14.98 -27.37
N LYS A 767 -38.17 -13.99 -27.09
CA LYS A 767 -36.98 -13.64 -27.89
C LYS A 767 -35.67 -13.66 -27.11
N GLU A 768 -35.68 -14.14 -25.87
CA GLU A 768 -34.54 -14.16 -24.96
C GLU A 768 -33.32 -14.92 -25.54
N GLU A 769 -33.53 -16.02 -26.27
CA GLU A 769 -32.45 -16.78 -26.94
C GLU A 769 -31.89 -16.10 -28.21
N VAL A 770 -32.63 -15.15 -28.78
CA VAL A 770 -32.26 -14.40 -30.00
C VAL A 770 -31.56 -13.10 -29.61
N GLY A 771 -32.04 -12.44 -28.55
CA GLY A 771 -31.61 -11.11 -28.15
C GLY A 771 -32.20 -10.00 -29.04
N PRO A 772 -31.63 -8.78 -28.98
CA PRO A 772 -32.09 -7.64 -29.77
C PRO A 772 -31.96 -7.86 -31.28
N ALA A 773 -32.95 -7.36 -32.04
CA ALA A 773 -32.96 -7.44 -33.51
C ALA A 773 -31.92 -6.53 -34.21
N LYS A 774 -31.15 -5.75 -33.43
CA LYS A 774 -30.12 -4.81 -33.86
C LYS A 774 -28.99 -4.77 -32.82
N VAL A 775 -27.76 -4.50 -33.27
CA VAL A 775 -26.57 -4.38 -32.39
C VAL A 775 -26.83 -3.37 -31.26
N PHE A 776 -26.52 -3.78 -30.03
CA PHE A 776 -26.68 -3.00 -28.81
C PHE A 776 -25.33 -2.76 -28.12
N GLY A 777 -25.06 -1.53 -27.68
CA GLY A 777 -23.87 -1.15 -26.90
C GLY A 777 -24.23 -0.52 -25.56
N ILE A 778 -23.36 -0.70 -24.57
CA ILE A 778 -23.42 -0.04 -23.26
C ILE A 778 -22.05 0.59 -22.96
N GLY A 779 -22.03 1.72 -22.26
CA GLY A 779 -20.84 2.49 -21.85
C GLY A 779 -19.86 1.78 -20.91
N HIS A 780 -19.79 0.45 -20.90
CA HIS A 780 -18.81 -0.35 -20.16
C HIS A 780 -17.43 -0.33 -20.85
N VAL A 781 -16.88 0.88 -21.02
CA VAL A 781 -15.64 1.18 -21.75
C VAL A 781 -14.42 0.36 -21.28
N LEU A 782 -14.45 -0.13 -20.03
CA LEU A 782 -13.41 -0.98 -19.46
C LEU A 782 -13.27 -2.36 -20.11
N ARG A 783 -14.25 -2.86 -20.89
CA ARG A 783 -14.07 -4.08 -21.69
C ARG A 783 -13.10 -3.87 -22.88
N TYR A 784 -12.87 -2.62 -23.30
CA TYR A 784 -12.23 -2.29 -24.57
C TYR A 784 -10.90 -1.55 -24.45
N SER A 785 -10.43 -1.20 -23.24
CA SER A 785 -9.09 -0.63 -23.07
C SER A 785 -8.02 -1.69 -23.40
N PRO A 786 -6.92 -1.36 -24.12
CA PRO A 786 -5.91 -2.34 -24.51
C PRO A 786 -5.30 -3.07 -23.31
N HIS A 787 -5.19 -2.39 -22.16
CA HIS A 787 -4.81 -3.00 -20.89
C HIS A 787 -5.77 -4.13 -20.48
N ASN A 788 -7.07 -3.85 -20.35
CA ASN A 788 -8.03 -4.83 -19.84
C ASN A 788 -8.27 -5.98 -20.84
N VAL A 789 -8.19 -5.71 -22.14
CA VAL A 789 -8.20 -6.74 -23.19
C VAL A 789 -6.98 -7.66 -23.05
N LYS A 790 -5.77 -7.11 -22.85
CA LYS A 790 -4.56 -7.92 -22.65
C LYS A 790 -4.60 -8.68 -21.33
N LEU A 791 -5.11 -8.09 -20.25
CA LEU A 791 -5.29 -8.74 -18.94
C LEU A 791 -6.28 -9.91 -19.02
N ARG A 792 -7.46 -9.72 -19.64
CA ARG A 792 -8.43 -10.81 -19.90
C ARG A 792 -7.79 -11.94 -20.70
N ARG A 793 -7.04 -11.61 -21.76
CA ARG A 793 -6.36 -12.61 -22.58
C ARG A 793 -5.33 -13.40 -21.77
N LEU A 794 -4.45 -12.71 -21.04
CA LEU A 794 -3.42 -13.32 -20.19
C LEU A 794 -4.02 -14.29 -19.16
N LEU A 795 -5.11 -13.89 -18.52
CA LEU A 795 -5.78 -14.67 -17.48
C LEU A 795 -6.60 -15.85 -18.02
N LEU A 796 -7.42 -15.64 -19.05
CA LEU A 796 -8.44 -16.61 -19.47
C LEU A 796 -8.06 -17.47 -20.68
N ALA A 797 -7.22 -16.95 -21.58
CA ALA A 797 -6.84 -17.61 -22.84
C ALA A 797 -5.39 -18.09 -22.83
N ASP A 798 -4.43 -17.20 -22.52
CA ASP A 798 -3.01 -17.56 -22.36
C ASP A 798 -2.78 -18.30 -21.00
N ARG A 799 -3.69 -18.16 -20.03
CA ARG A 799 -3.73 -18.83 -18.70
C ARG A 799 -2.42 -18.74 -17.89
N VAL A 800 -1.75 -17.58 -17.92
CA VAL A 800 -0.38 -17.38 -17.38
C VAL A 800 -0.22 -17.55 -15.86
N ILE A 801 -1.32 -17.75 -15.12
CA ILE A 801 -1.34 -18.04 -13.67
C ILE A 801 -2.24 -19.24 -13.32
N GLY A 802 -2.59 -20.08 -14.29
CA GLY A 802 -3.57 -21.15 -14.11
C GLY A 802 -5.01 -20.62 -13.99
N ASP A 803 -5.87 -21.33 -13.25
CA ASP A 803 -7.23 -20.88 -12.91
C ASP A 803 -7.22 -19.82 -11.78
N ILE A 804 -8.08 -18.79 -11.91
CA ILE A 804 -8.17 -17.64 -10.99
C ILE A 804 -8.83 -18.05 -9.66
N VAL A 805 -8.16 -17.75 -8.55
CA VAL A 805 -8.64 -17.99 -7.18
C VAL A 805 -9.23 -16.72 -6.54
N SER A 806 -8.57 -15.57 -6.71
CA SER A 806 -9.05 -14.30 -6.13
C SER A 806 -8.64 -13.07 -6.94
N VAL A 807 -9.49 -12.05 -6.97
CA VAL A 807 -9.20 -10.72 -7.55
C VAL A 807 -9.36 -9.62 -6.51
N GLU A 808 -8.33 -8.80 -6.33
CA GLU A 808 -8.41 -7.49 -5.70
C GLU A 808 -8.46 -6.42 -6.79
N HIS A 809 -9.41 -5.48 -6.72
CA HIS A 809 -9.53 -4.37 -7.66
C HIS A 809 -9.83 -3.07 -6.93
N THR A 810 -9.19 -1.97 -7.31
CA THR A 810 -9.41 -0.64 -6.75
C THR A 810 -9.73 0.36 -7.86
N GLU A 811 -10.80 1.14 -7.65
CA GLU A 811 -11.02 2.41 -8.34
C GLU A 811 -10.64 3.57 -7.41
N PRO A 812 -9.44 4.16 -7.57
CA PRO A 812 -9.05 5.38 -6.87
C PRO A 812 -9.71 6.58 -7.55
N VAL A 813 -10.84 7.07 -7.03
CA VAL A 813 -11.63 8.11 -7.72
C VAL A 813 -10.89 9.46 -7.79
N GLY A 814 -9.94 9.72 -6.89
CA GLY A 814 -9.17 10.95 -6.78
C GLY A 814 -9.87 12.01 -5.91
N HIS A 815 -9.17 12.56 -4.92
CA HIS A 815 -9.77 13.39 -3.86
C HIS A 815 -10.58 14.59 -4.39
N TRP A 816 -10.02 15.35 -5.34
CA TRP A 816 -10.67 16.55 -5.88
C TRP A 816 -11.74 16.20 -6.91
N HIS A 817 -11.51 15.16 -7.72
CA HIS A 817 -12.47 14.67 -8.70
C HIS A 817 -13.74 14.13 -8.02
N PHE A 818 -13.61 13.41 -6.90
CA PHE A 818 -14.77 13.03 -6.09
C PHE A 818 -15.51 14.27 -5.58
N SER A 819 -14.79 15.29 -5.08
CA SER A 819 -15.40 16.55 -4.61
C SER A 819 -16.10 17.37 -5.72
N HIS A 820 -15.69 17.20 -6.98
CA HIS A 820 -16.34 17.77 -8.15
C HIS A 820 -17.61 16.98 -8.49
N SER A 821 -17.47 15.70 -8.83
CA SER A 821 -18.55 14.89 -9.43
C SER A 821 -19.61 14.40 -8.42
N TYR A 822 -19.19 14.02 -7.21
CA TYR A 822 -20.01 13.29 -6.22
C TYR A 822 -20.24 14.06 -4.91
N VAL A 823 -19.88 15.35 -4.85
CA VAL A 823 -20.18 16.22 -3.68
C VAL A 823 -20.80 17.56 -4.10
N ARG A 824 -20.43 18.09 -5.27
CA ARG A 824 -20.95 19.35 -5.83
C ARG A 824 -21.76 19.18 -7.12
N GLY A 825 -21.41 18.16 -7.90
CA GLY A 825 -21.97 17.84 -9.20
C GLY A 825 -23.28 17.06 -9.13
N ASN A 826 -23.65 16.47 -10.27
CA ASN A 826 -24.96 15.86 -10.47
C ASN A 826 -25.14 14.61 -9.58
N TRP A 827 -24.13 13.74 -9.49
CA TRP A 827 -24.20 12.44 -8.81
C TRP A 827 -23.92 12.49 -7.30
N ARG A 828 -24.18 13.63 -6.64
CA ARG A 828 -23.95 13.81 -5.20
C ARG A 828 -25.07 13.23 -4.31
N ARG A 829 -26.23 12.92 -4.88
CA ARG A 829 -27.34 12.28 -4.17
C ARG A 829 -27.46 10.81 -4.56
N GLU A 830 -27.87 9.97 -3.62
CA GLU A 830 -28.44 8.65 -3.92
C GLU A 830 -29.77 8.84 -4.68
N THR A 831 -30.09 7.94 -5.60
CA THR A 831 -31.35 7.97 -6.36
C THR A 831 -32.52 7.47 -5.51
N ASP A 832 -33.76 7.59 -6.02
CA ASP A 832 -34.96 7.02 -5.37
C ASP A 832 -34.86 5.50 -5.13
N ALA A 833 -33.97 4.79 -5.83
CA ALA A 833 -33.68 3.38 -5.63
C ALA A 833 -32.62 3.11 -4.52
N GLY A 834 -32.17 4.14 -3.79
CA GLY A 834 -31.17 4.06 -2.73
C GLY A 834 -29.72 3.90 -3.23
N VAL A 835 -29.48 3.93 -4.54
CA VAL A 835 -28.16 3.68 -5.13
C VAL A 835 -27.42 4.98 -5.41
N GLY A 836 -26.10 4.99 -5.17
CA GLY A 836 -25.28 6.20 -5.25
C GLY A 836 -24.04 6.05 -6.14
N SER A 837 -22.90 6.46 -5.58
CA SER A 837 -21.59 6.49 -6.25
C SER A 837 -21.17 5.15 -6.86
N LEU A 838 -21.53 4.00 -6.27
CA LEU A 838 -21.21 2.68 -6.85
C LEU A 838 -21.83 2.51 -8.26
N LEU A 839 -23.08 2.94 -8.46
CA LEU A 839 -23.73 2.88 -9.78
C LEU A 839 -23.15 3.92 -10.74
N THR A 840 -23.08 5.17 -10.30
CA THR A 840 -22.77 6.30 -11.21
C THR A 840 -21.29 6.37 -11.59
N LYS A 841 -20.38 5.92 -10.69
CA LYS A 841 -18.92 5.89 -10.91
C LYS A 841 -18.37 4.54 -11.35
N SER A 842 -18.88 3.45 -10.75
CA SER A 842 -18.17 2.15 -10.69
C SER A 842 -18.98 0.95 -11.19
N CYS A 843 -20.13 1.17 -11.83
CA CYS A 843 -20.89 0.09 -12.47
C CYS A 843 -20.05 -0.63 -13.54
N HIS A 844 -19.17 0.08 -14.25
CA HIS A 844 -18.24 -0.52 -15.20
C HIS A 844 -17.08 -1.28 -14.55
N ASP A 845 -16.77 -1.04 -13.26
CA ASP A 845 -15.75 -1.78 -12.50
C ASP A 845 -16.33 -3.08 -11.96
N ILE A 846 -17.59 -3.04 -11.52
CA ILE A 846 -18.41 -4.24 -11.29
C ILE A 846 -18.57 -5.03 -12.60
N ASP A 847 -18.87 -4.39 -13.73
CA ASP A 847 -18.93 -5.06 -15.03
C ASP A 847 -17.58 -5.68 -15.43
N PHE A 848 -16.45 -5.00 -15.22
CA PHE A 848 -15.13 -5.56 -15.48
C PHE A 848 -14.89 -6.85 -14.68
N LEU A 849 -15.26 -6.90 -13.40
CA LEU A 849 -15.18 -8.10 -12.57
C LEU A 849 -16.14 -9.21 -13.02
N VAL A 850 -17.40 -8.86 -13.31
CA VAL A 850 -18.41 -9.82 -13.81
C VAL A 850 -18.01 -10.37 -15.19
N TRP A 851 -17.51 -9.52 -16.08
CA TRP A 851 -16.96 -9.90 -17.38
C TRP A 851 -15.78 -10.86 -17.22
N LEU A 852 -14.80 -10.52 -16.38
CA LEU A 852 -13.59 -11.32 -16.19
C LEU A 852 -13.86 -12.69 -15.52
N LEU A 853 -14.84 -12.77 -14.62
CA LEU A 853 -15.03 -13.95 -13.74
C LEU A 853 -16.33 -14.72 -13.98
N SER A 854 -17.27 -14.14 -14.73
CA SER A 854 -18.59 -14.73 -15.02
C SER A 854 -18.82 -14.94 -16.52
N SER A 855 -18.49 -13.98 -17.39
CA SER A 855 -18.63 -14.16 -18.85
C SER A 855 -17.66 -15.23 -19.38
N PRO A 856 -18.04 -16.03 -20.40
CA PRO A 856 -17.18 -17.08 -20.94
C PRO A 856 -15.77 -16.62 -21.37
N PRO A 857 -14.73 -17.47 -21.18
CA PRO A 857 -13.40 -17.23 -21.72
C PRO A 857 -13.39 -17.01 -23.25
N PRO A 858 -12.47 -16.20 -23.80
CA PRO A 858 -12.30 -16.07 -25.25
C PRO A 858 -12.13 -17.43 -25.93
N GLY A 859 -12.80 -17.65 -27.06
CA GLY A 859 -12.78 -18.93 -27.79
C GLY A 859 -13.70 -20.02 -27.23
N SER A 860 -14.50 -19.75 -26.19
CA SER A 860 -15.56 -20.65 -25.73
C SER A 860 -16.65 -20.85 -26.80
N HIS A 861 -17.35 -21.99 -26.77
CA HIS A 861 -18.54 -22.20 -27.60
C HIS A 861 -19.60 -21.14 -27.27
N LYS A 862 -20.39 -20.69 -28.26
CA LYS A 862 -21.40 -19.63 -28.09
C LYS A 862 -22.38 -19.95 -26.96
N ASP A 863 -22.81 -21.19 -26.87
CA ASP A 863 -23.71 -21.70 -25.82
C ASP A 863 -22.91 -22.23 -24.61
N THR A 864 -21.98 -21.41 -24.10
CA THR A 864 -21.28 -21.64 -22.84
C THR A 864 -21.94 -20.80 -21.75
N PRO A 865 -22.57 -21.42 -20.73
CA PRO A 865 -23.26 -20.66 -19.71
C PRO A 865 -22.25 -19.80 -18.92
N PRO A 866 -22.65 -18.61 -18.45
CA PRO A 866 -21.82 -17.81 -17.56
C PRO A 866 -21.56 -18.55 -16.24
N HIS A 867 -20.53 -18.12 -15.51
CA HIS A 867 -20.33 -18.54 -14.13
C HIS A 867 -21.02 -17.52 -13.22
N HIS A 868 -22.25 -17.78 -12.79
CA HIS A 868 -22.99 -16.86 -11.93
C HIS A 868 -22.37 -16.73 -10.52
N PRO A 869 -22.42 -15.56 -9.87
CA PRO A 869 -22.07 -15.43 -8.46
C PRO A 869 -22.89 -16.36 -7.55
N ARG A 870 -22.31 -16.74 -6.42
CA ARG A 870 -22.99 -17.36 -5.27
C ARG A 870 -23.58 -16.30 -4.34
N SER A 871 -22.75 -15.33 -3.95
CA SER A 871 -23.14 -14.29 -2.99
C SER A 871 -22.38 -12.97 -3.16
N ILE A 872 -23.05 -11.89 -2.77
CA ILE A 872 -22.55 -10.53 -2.76
C ILE A 872 -22.65 -9.98 -1.33
N THR A 873 -21.63 -9.26 -0.89
CA THR A 873 -21.62 -8.45 0.34
C THR A 873 -21.04 -7.08 0.03
N SER A 874 -21.48 -6.05 0.74
CA SER A 874 -21.10 -4.66 0.49
C SER A 874 -21.07 -3.89 1.79
N SER A 875 -20.09 -3.01 1.94
CA SER A 875 -20.01 -2.09 3.08
C SER A 875 -19.41 -0.77 2.59
N GLY A 876 -20.15 0.32 2.74
CA GLY A 876 -19.71 1.65 2.33
C GLY A 876 -20.34 2.74 3.19
N ASN A 877 -19.68 3.88 3.30
CA ASN A 877 -20.11 5.01 4.11
C ASN A 877 -19.82 6.33 3.39
N LEU A 878 -20.66 7.34 3.63
CA LEU A 878 -20.27 8.74 3.49
C LEU A 878 -19.40 9.10 4.71
N THR A 879 -18.07 9.08 4.56
CA THR A 879 -17.17 9.28 5.68
C THR A 879 -16.77 10.74 5.85
N GLN A 880 -16.32 11.44 4.82
CA GLN A 880 -15.56 12.70 4.91
C GLN A 880 -16.45 13.94 4.83
N PHE A 881 -17.35 14.00 3.86
CA PHE A 881 -18.09 15.22 3.49
C PHE A 881 -19.33 15.50 4.36
N LEU A 882 -19.28 15.05 5.62
CA LEU A 882 -20.31 15.30 6.63
C LEU A 882 -20.12 16.66 7.30
N ASN A 883 -21.18 17.45 7.49
CA ASN A 883 -21.14 18.75 8.19
C ASN A 883 -20.37 18.70 9.53
N ARG A 884 -20.56 17.64 10.34
CA ARG A 884 -19.83 17.41 11.61
C ARG A 884 -18.31 17.21 11.49
N ARG A 885 -17.76 17.17 10.27
CA ARG A 885 -16.31 17.13 9.97
C ARG A 885 -15.78 18.42 9.35
N LYS A 886 -16.62 19.44 9.16
CA LYS A 886 -16.19 20.78 8.75
C LYS A 886 -15.12 21.31 9.73
N PRO A 887 -13.97 21.81 9.25
CA PRO A 887 -12.99 22.45 10.13
C PRO A 887 -13.62 23.62 10.89
N LYS A 888 -13.32 23.77 12.18
CA LYS A 888 -13.91 24.83 13.03
C LYS A 888 -13.56 26.22 12.53
N GLU A 889 -12.36 26.31 11.96
CA GLU A 889 -11.72 27.49 11.37
C GLU A 889 -12.46 27.97 10.11
N ALA A 890 -13.26 27.10 9.46
CA ALA A 890 -14.16 27.49 8.36
C ALA A 890 -15.40 28.27 8.84
N GLY A 891 -15.68 28.29 10.15
CA GLY A 891 -16.81 28.99 10.74
C GLY A 891 -18.17 28.59 10.16
N SER A 892 -19.07 29.56 10.02
CA SER A 892 -20.40 29.40 9.42
C SER A 892 -20.40 29.40 7.88
N ALA A 893 -19.25 29.56 7.21
CA ALA A 893 -19.21 29.75 5.75
C ALA A 893 -19.78 28.56 4.97
N THR A 894 -20.79 28.82 4.14
CA THR A 894 -21.47 27.84 3.28
C THR A 894 -20.87 27.75 1.88
N ASN A 895 -20.32 28.85 1.36
CA ASN A 895 -19.63 28.92 0.06
C ASN A 895 -18.10 29.05 0.24
N CYS A 896 -17.31 28.62 -0.73
CA CYS A 896 -15.84 28.74 -0.68
C CYS A 896 -15.35 30.19 -0.75
N LEU A 897 -16.05 31.07 -1.47
CA LEU A 897 -15.64 32.48 -1.67
C LEU A 897 -15.67 33.30 -0.37
N SER A 898 -16.41 32.86 0.64
CA SER A 898 -16.51 33.49 1.97
C SER A 898 -15.84 32.67 3.08
N CYS A 899 -15.11 31.60 2.74
CA CYS A 899 -14.54 30.68 3.73
C CYS A 899 -13.19 31.16 4.28
N PRO A 900 -13.02 31.38 5.60
CA PRO A 900 -11.77 31.88 6.17
C PRO A 900 -10.53 30.99 5.94
N ILE A 901 -10.73 29.70 5.65
CA ILE A 901 -9.66 28.74 5.36
C ILE A 901 -9.52 28.36 3.88
N GLU A 902 -10.21 29.05 2.95
CA GLU A 902 -10.20 28.79 1.50
C GLU A 902 -8.80 28.40 1.00
N ARG A 903 -7.81 29.25 1.26
CA ARG A 903 -6.40 29.08 0.85
C ARG A 903 -5.72 27.81 1.38
N LYS A 904 -6.08 27.35 2.58
CA LYS A 904 -5.54 26.14 3.21
C LYS A 904 -6.37 24.88 2.89
N CYS A 905 -7.64 25.05 2.48
CA CYS A 905 -8.55 23.96 2.20
C CYS A 905 -8.14 23.21 0.92
N ILE A 906 -7.98 21.88 1.02
CA ILE A 906 -7.69 21.00 -0.13
C ILE A 906 -8.87 20.87 -1.10
N TYR A 907 -10.08 21.21 -0.65
CA TYR A 907 -11.33 21.14 -1.42
C TYR A 907 -11.88 22.52 -1.85
N SER A 908 -11.08 23.60 -1.77
CA SER A 908 -11.51 24.93 -2.22
C SER A 908 -11.93 24.91 -3.69
N ALA A 909 -13.13 25.42 -3.99
CA ALA A 909 -13.61 25.58 -5.35
C ALA A 909 -12.73 26.54 -6.17
N VAL A 910 -12.20 27.60 -5.55
CA VAL A 910 -11.31 28.57 -6.22
C VAL A 910 -10.02 27.87 -6.65
N ARG A 911 -9.38 27.14 -5.73
CA ARG A 911 -8.13 26.40 -6.03
C ARG A 911 -8.35 25.32 -7.08
N VAL A 912 -9.47 24.59 -7.00
CA VAL A 912 -9.78 23.49 -7.94
C VAL A 912 -10.12 24.00 -9.33
N TYR A 913 -10.95 25.04 -9.48
CA TYR A 913 -11.44 25.47 -10.80
C TYR A 913 -10.64 26.64 -11.39
N LYS A 914 -10.30 27.66 -10.58
CA LYS A 914 -9.54 28.81 -11.06
C LYS A 914 -8.05 28.45 -11.18
N GLU A 915 -7.39 28.19 -10.06
CA GLU A 915 -5.91 28.14 -10.00
C GLU A 915 -5.31 26.91 -10.71
N ARG A 916 -5.94 25.74 -10.57
CA ARG A 916 -5.49 24.48 -11.20
C ARG A 916 -5.89 24.31 -12.68
N HIS A 917 -6.89 25.04 -13.16
CA HIS A 917 -7.42 24.86 -14.53
C HIS A 917 -7.46 26.17 -15.33
N LEU A 918 -8.30 27.14 -14.96
CA LEU A 918 -8.47 28.36 -15.75
C LEU A 918 -7.16 29.16 -15.88
N ASP A 919 -6.44 29.32 -14.77
CA ASP A 919 -5.18 30.07 -14.72
C ASP A 919 -4.03 29.30 -15.42
N GLN A 920 -4.24 28.02 -15.75
CA GLN A 920 -3.37 27.18 -16.58
C GLN A 920 -3.82 27.16 -18.06
N GLY A 921 -4.86 27.92 -18.43
CA GLY A 921 -5.45 27.93 -19.78
C GLY A 921 -6.33 26.71 -20.10
N VAL A 922 -6.68 25.88 -19.11
CA VAL A 922 -7.51 24.68 -19.31
C VAL A 922 -8.99 25.06 -19.17
N VAL A 923 -9.70 25.07 -20.31
CA VAL A 923 -11.13 25.44 -20.40
C VAL A 923 -12.08 24.27 -20.73
N ASP A 924 -11.54 23.10 -21.09
CA ASP A 924 -12.27 21.83 -21.17
C ASP A 924 -12.61 21.32 -19.73
N TRP A 925 -12.78 20.02 -19.54
CA TRP A 925 -13.11 19.42 -18.25
C TRP A 925 -12.06 19.76 -17.17
N PRO A 926 -12.47 20.16 -15.94
CA PRO A 926 -13.84 20.19 -15.42
C PRO A 926 -14.61 21.49 -15.71
N LEU A 927 -14.02 22.52 -16.33
CA LEU A 927 -14.63 23.85 -16.41
C LEU A 927 -15.86 23.89 -17.31
N HIS A 928 -15.88 23.19 -18.44
CA HIS A 928 -17.09 23.11 -19.28
C HIS A 928 -18.30 22.47 -18.57
N ILE A 929 -18.09 21.76 -17.45
CA ILE A 929 -19.16 21.19 -16.62
C ILE A 929 -19.65 22.19 -15.55
N VAL A 930 -18.79 23.12 -15.11
CA VAL A 930 -19.13 24.21 -14.17
C VAL A 930 -19.77 25.40 -14.91
N CYS A 931 -19.24 25.71 -16.08
CA CYS A 931 -19.59 26.83 -16.95
C CYS A 931 -19.53 26.35 -18.41
N PRO A 932 -20.64 25.89 -19.02
CA PRO A 932 -20.64 25.38 -20.40
C PRO A 932 -20.03 26.34 -21.42
N ASP A 933 -20.26 27.63 -21.26
CA ASP A 933 -19.84 28.67 -22.21
C ASP A 933 -18.42 29.20 -21.94
N ILE A 934 -17.66 28.58 -21.03
CA ILE A 934 -16.33 29.05 -20.59
C ILE A 934 -15.28 29.03 -21.70
N GLU A 935 -15.30 28.00 -22.54
CA GLU A 935 -14.33 27.83 -23.62
C GLU A 935 -14.54 28.87 -24.73
N ASP A 936 -15.80 29.18 -25.10
CA ASP A 936 -16.07 30.32 -25.98
C ASP A 936 -15.71 31.65 -25.31
N THR A 937 -16.17 31.89 -24.09
CA THR A 937 -15.89 33.15 -23.37
C THR A 937 -14.39 33.44 -23.30
N PHE A 938 -13.56 32.40 -23.13
CA PHE A 938 -12.10 32.51 -23.17
C PHE A 938 -11.55 32.81 -24.57
N LYS A 939 -12.08 32.17 -25.63
CA LYS A 939 -11.71 32.40 -27.04
C LYS A 939 -12.13 33.78 -27.56
N THR A 940 -13.35 34.22 -27.27
CA THR A 940 -13.98 35.42 -27.85
C THR A 940 -13.75 36.67 -27.00
N SER A 941 -13.79 36.53 -25.68
CA SER A 941 -13.76 37.64 -24.72
C SER A 941 -12.55 37.62 -23.77
N GLY A 942 -11.69 36.61 -23.88
CA GLY A 942 -10.43 36.49 -23.14
C GLY A 942 -10.54 36.00 -21.70
N SER A 943 -9.39 35.66 -21.12
CA SER A 943 -9.30 35.03 -19.79
C SER A 943 -9.98 35.81 -18.66
N ALA A 944 -10.01 37.14 -18.71
CA ALA A 944 -10.66 37.96 -17.69
C ALA A 944 -12.20 37.87 -17.73
N ALA A 945 -12.79 37.70 -18.91
CA ALA A 945 -14.22 37.45 -19.05
C ALA A 945 -14.58 36.04 -18.58
N ALA A 946 -13.74 35.05 -18.92
CA ALA A 946 -13.87 33.67 -18.45
C ALA A 946 -13.74 33.58 -16.92
N GLU A 947 -12.79 34.29 -16.31
CA GLU A 947 -12.64 34.36 -14.85
C GLU A 947 -13.90 34.96 -14.20
N LYS A 948 -14.42 36.06 -14.74
CA LYS A 948 -15.67 36.68 -14.24
C LYS A 948 -16.87 35.71 -14.33
N LEU A 949 -16.98 34.94 -15.41
CA LEU A 949 -18.03 33.93 -15.58
C LEU A 949 -17.88 32.80 -14.56
N LEU A 950 -16.67 32.25 -14.40
CA LEU A 950 -16.38 31.19 -13.44
C LEU A 950 -16.64 31.65 -12.00
N MET A 951 -16.10 32.80 -11.59
CA MET A 951 -16.30 33.34 -10.24
C MET A 951 -17.76 33.67 -9.96
N GLY A 952 -18.53 34.07 -10.99
CA GLY A 952 -19.99 34.19 -10.91
C GLY A 952 -20.67 32.85 -10.58
N LYS A 953 -20.30 31.76 -11.26
CA LYS A 953 -20.81 30.41 -10.94
C LYS A 953 -20.32 29.85 -9.60
N LEU A 954 -19.13 30.23 -9.15
CA LEU A 954 -18.64 29.87 -7.81
C LEU A 954 -19.27 30.71 -6.70
N ALA A 955 -19.95 31.82 -7.01
CA ALA A 955 -20.72 32.60 -6.03
C ALA A 955 -22.12 32.03 -5.76
N GLU A 956 -22.62 31.11 -6.59
CA GLU A 956 -23.94 30.49 -6.39
C GLU A 956 -23.95 29.60 -5.13
N ASP A 957 -24.94 29.80 -4.26
CA ASP A 957 -25.10 29.09 -3.00
C ASP A 957 -26.59 29.09 -2.55
N TYR A 958 -26.96 28.19 -1.64
CA TYR A 958 -28.34 28.05 -1.14
C TYR A 958 -28.43 28.02 0.39
N ASN A 959 -29.60 28.36 0.93
CA ASN A 959 -29.89 28.20 2.36
C ASN A 959 -30.78 26.98 2.58
N LYS A 960 -30.35 26.04 3.44
CA LYS A 960 -31.08 24.80 3.74
C LYS A 960 -32.43 25.06 4.43
N ASP A 961 -32.59 26.22 5.08
CA ASP A 961 -33.82 26.58 5.81
C ASP A 961 -34.86 27.32 4.94
N SER A 962 -34.50 27.74 3.72
CA SER A 962 -35.39 28.58 2.88
C SER A 962 -35.37 28.30 1.38
N THR A 963 -34.37 27.59 0.84
CA THR A 963 -34.35 27.13 -0.56
C THR A 963 -35.03 25.76 -0.63
N PRO A 964 -36.09 25.58 -1.45
CA PRO A 964 -36.78 24.29 -1.55
C PRO A 964 -35.86 23.17 -2.03
N ASP A 965 -35.97 21.96 -1.44
CA ASP A 965 -35.04 20.87 -1.77
C ASP A 965 -35.07 20.45 -3.25
N GLY A 966 -36.23 20.54 -3.91
CA GLY A 966 -36.33 20.33 -5.36
C GLY A 966 -35.53 21.34 -6.19
N GLU A 967 -35.38 22.59 -5.74
CA GLU A 967 -34.52 23.57 -6.39
C GLU A 967 -33.04 23.21 -6.16
N ILE A 968 -32.69 22.80 -4.93
CA ILE A 968 -31.33 22.35 -4.59
C ILE A 968 -30.94 21.15 -5.46
N ALA A 969 -31.81 20.14 -5.54
CA ALA A 969 -31.62 18.94 -6.34
C ALA A 969 -31.53 19.23 -7.85
N SER A 970 -32.30 20.19 -8.37
CA SER A 970 -32.41 20.47 -9.81
C SER A 970 -31.10 20.85 -10.51
N ARG A 971 -30.06 21.22 -9.75
CA ARG A 971 -28.80 21.74 -10.28
C ARG A 971 -27.59 21.42 -9.39
N SER A 972 -26.41 21.67 -9.93
CA SER A 972 -25.11 21.52 -9.24
C SER A 972 -24.62 22.85 -8.68
N TRP A 973 -23.88 22.81 -7.57
CA TRP A 973 -23.52 23.97 -6.74
C TRP A 973 -22.01 24.06 -6.51
N TYR A 974 -21.25 24.27 -7.59
CA TYR A 974 -19.80 24.09 -7.59
C TYR A 974 -19.00 25.03 -6.67
N GLY A 975 -19.56 26.19 -6.29
CA GLY A 975 -18.98 27.09 -5.29
C GLY A 975 -19.07 26.61 -3.85
N ARG A 976 -20.01 25.71 -3.54
CA ARG A 976 -20.39 25.37 -2.17
C ARG A 976 -19.27 24.66 -1.40
N CYS A 977 -19.23 24.87 -0.09
CA CYS A 977 -18.38 24.16 0.85
C CYS A 977 -18.77 22.68 0.89
N VAL A 978 -17.81 21.77 0.71
CA VAL A 978 -18.07 20.33 0.56
C VAL A 978 -18.80 19.72 1.76
N TRP A 979 -18.53 20.21 2.97
CA TRP A 979 -19.20 19.77 4.21
C TRP A 979 -20.58 20.40 4.42
N GLU A 980 -20.95 21.43 3.65
CA GLU A 980 -22.27 22.09 3.71
C GLU A 980 -23.21 21.69 2.57
N SER A 981 -22.71 20.86 1.66
CA SER A 981 -23.46 20.26 0.54
C SER A 981 -24.67 19.43 1.00
N ASP A 982 -25.46 19.01 0.03
CA ASP A 982 -26.53 18.02 0.07
C ASP A 982 -26.05 16.64 -0.42
N ASN A 983 -24.76 16.34 -0.26
CA ASN A 983 -24.20 15.04 -0.59
C ASN A 983 -24.72 13.92 0.34
N THR A 984 -25.14 12.78 -0.23
CA THR A 984 -25.49 11.56 0.52
C THR A 984 -24.69 10.32 0.11
N VAL A 985 -23.94 10.33 -1.00
CA VAL A 985 -23.30 9.12 -1.56
C VAL A 985 -22.01 8.71 -0.82
N CYS A 986 -21.67 7.42 -0.89
CA CYS A 986 -20.48 6.86 -0.23
C CYS A 986 -19.17 7.35 -0.85
N ASP A 987 -18.19 7.74 -0.01
CA ASP A 987 -16.84 8.15 -0.41
C ASP A 987 -15.75 7.09 -0.12
N ASP A 988 -16.14 6.01 0.56
CA ASP A 988 -15.40 4.78 0.79
C ASP A 988 -16.40 3.61 0.75
N GLN A 989 -16.20 2.66 -0.17
CA GLN A 989 -17.09 1.50 -0.33
C GLN A 989 -16.35 0.26 -0.85
N PHE A 990 -16.54 -0.84 -0.14
CA PHE A 990 -15.94 -2.14 -0.43
C PHE A 990 -17.04 -3.16 -0.76
N VAL A 991 -16.96 -3.79 -1.94
CA VAL A 991 -17.87 -4.85 -2.40
C VAL A 991 -17.08 -6.15 -2.47
N THR A 992 -17.68 -7.27 -2.10
CA THR A 992 -17.10 -8.61 -2.28
C THR A 992 -18.12 -9.52 -2.95
N ILE A 993 -17.66 -10.21 -4.00
CA ILE A 993 -18.44 -11.15 -4.82
C ILE A 993 -17.77 -12.52 -4.71
N THR A 994 -18.57 -13.56 -4.60
CA THR A 994 -18.12 -14.96 -4.45
C THR A 994 -18.76 -15.84 -5.51
N TRP A 995 -18.04 -16.86 -5.98
CA TRP A 995 -18.49 -17.89 -6.91
C TRP A 995 -18.13 -19.27 -6.36
N ASP A 996 -18.92 -20.30 -6.69
CA ASP A 996 -18.67 -21.70 -6.34
C ASP A 996 -17.87 -22.42 -7.43
N ASP A 997 -17.63 -23.73 -7.26
CA ASP A 997 -17.14 -24.59 -8.35
C ASP A 997 -18.29 -24.90 -9.33
N ASP A 998 -17.99 -25.14 -10.61
CA ASP A 998 -18.98 -25.67 -11.56
C ASP A 998 -19.52 -27.03 -11.08
N ASP A 999 -20.86 -27.19 -11.09
CA ASP A 999 -21.51 -28.42 -10.64
C ASP A 999 -21.12 -29.63 -11.52
N SER A 1000 -20.43 -30.60 -10.92
CA SER A 1000 -19.69 -31.69 -11.59
C SER A 1000 -20.50 -32.66 -12.48
N ASN A 1001 -21.81 -32.44 -12.63
CA ASN A 1001 -22.71 -33.25 -13.45
C ASN A 1001 -22.94 -32.68 -14.86
N GLU A 1002 -22.71 -31.39 -15.11
CA GLU A 1002 -23.05 -30.76 -16.40
C GLU A 1002 -21.89 -30.74 -17.42
N THR A 1003 -21.94 -31.68 -18.36
CA THR A 1003 -21.10 -31.80 -19.57
C THR A 1003 -19.63 -32.18 -19.37
N GLN A 1004 -19.26 -33.40 -19.75
CA GLN A 1004 -17.88 -33.92 -19.78
C GLN A 1004 -16.95 -33.24 -20.81
N ALA A 1005 -17.39 -32.14 -21.45
CA ALA A 1005 -16.72 -31.50 -22.58
C ALA A 1005 -15.97 -30.19 -22.22
N ARG A 1006 -16.04 -29.74 -20.96
CA ARG A 1006 -15.42 -28.50 -20.47
C ARG A 1006 -14.55 -28.79 -19.24
N ARG A 1007 -13.48 -28.02 -19.03
CA ARG A 1007 -12.81 -27.99 -17.72
C ARG A 1007 -13.73 -27.28 -16.72
N PRO A 1008 -13.98 -27.83 -15.52
CA PRO A 1008 -14.78 -27.15 -14.51
C PRO A 1008 -14.05 -25.88 -14.05
N ARG A 1009 -14.78 -24.78 -13.94
CA ARG A 1009 -14.31 -23.52 -13.37
C ARG A 1009 -14.38 -23.60 -11.85
N ILE A 1010 -13.33 -23.14 -11.17
CA ILE A 1010 -13.24 -23.22 -9.71
C ILE A 1010 -13.99 -22.10 -8.98
N ALA A 1011 -14.28 -22.37 -7.71
CA ALA A 1011 -14.69 -21.41 -6.69
C ALA A 1011 -13.63 -20.30 -6.54
N LYS A 1012 -14.11 -19.05 -6.41
CA LYS A 1012 -13.27 -17.84 -6.45
C LYS A 1012 -13.96 -16.65 -5.80
N THR A 1013 -13.16 -15.64 -5.47
CA THR A 1013 -13.61 -14.39 -4.85
C THR A 1013 -13.15 -13.17 -5.66
N ALA A 1014 -13.90 -12.08 -5.61
CA ALA A 1014 -13.44 -10.78 -6.06
C ALA A 1014 -13.82 -9.70 -5.05
N SER A 1015 -12.96 -8.69 -4.88
CA SER A 1015 -13.28 -7.49 -4.11
C SER A 1015 -13.02 -6.22 -4.93
N LEU A 1016 -14.01 -5.33 -4.95
CA LEU A 1016 -13.88 -3.96 -5.47
C LEU A 1016 -13.78 -2.99 -4.30
N HIS A 1017 -12.78 -2.11 -4.32
CA HIS A 1017 -12.69 -0.95 -3.45
C HIS A 1017 -12.84 0.34 -4.27
N MET A 1018 -13.95 1.06 -4.06
CA MET A 1018 -14.15 2.41 -4.60
C MET A 1018 -13.79 3.42 -3.50
N ILE A 1019 -12.81 4.29 -3.76
CA ILE A 1019 -12.18 5.09 -2.71
C ILE A 1019 -11.82 6.51 -3.15
N ALA A 1020 -12.40 7.52 -2.48
CA ALA A 1020 -12.22 8.94 -2.80
C ALA A 1020 -10.87 9.57 -2.39
N PRO A 1021 -10.31 9.37 -1.17
CA PRO A 1021 -9.09 10.04 -0.71
C PRO A 1021 -7.83 9.44 -1.32
N THR A 1022 -7.62 9.69 -2.61
CA THR A 1022 -6.52 9.15 -3.39
C THR A 1022 -5.72 10.26 -4.11
N GLU A 1023 -4.41 10.03 -4.20
CA GLU A 1023 -3.45 10.80 -4.99
C GLU A 1023 -3.71 10.57 -6.48
N LYS A 1024 -3.66 9.29 -6.87
CA LYS A 1024 -4.05 8.79 -8.19
C LYS A 1024 -5.54 8.99 -8.44
N GLN A 1025 -5.91 9.24 -9.69
CA GLN A 1025 -7.28 9.53 -10.12
C GLN A 1025 -7.64 8.67 -11.33
N CYS A 1026 -8.61 7.77 -11.17
CA CYS A 1026 -9.09 6.80 -12.16
C CYS A 1026 -8.03 5.83 -12.72
N GLU A 1027 -6.77 5.95 -12.31
CA GLU A 1027 -5.68 4.98 -12.53
C GLU A 1027 -5.96 3.71 -11.73
N ARG A 1028 -6.80 2.85 -12.31
CA ARG A 1028 -7.20 1.54 -11.78
C ARG A 1028 -5.98 0.68 -11.48
N ARG A 1029 -6.10 -0.12 -10.42
CA ARG A 1029 -5.10 -1.12 -10.05
C ARG A 1029 -5.75 -2.36 -9.46
N GLY A 1030 -4.96 -3.42 -9.30
CA GLY A 1030 -5.40 -4.63 -8.65
C GLY A 1030 -4.36 -5.74 -8.59
N ARG A 1031 -4.77 -6.84 -8.00
CA ARG A 1031 -4.01 -8.10 -7.94
C ARG A 1031 -4.92 -9.27 -8.32
N VAL A 1032 -4.38 -10.25 -9.04
CA VAL A 1032 -5.09 -11.49 -9.39
C VAL A 1032 -4.25 -12.68 -8.96
N TYR A 1033 -4.77 -13.47 -8.04
CA TYR A 1033 -4.11 -14.66 -7.53
C TYR A 1033 -4.66 -15.88 -8.26
N GLY A 1034 -3.78 -16.68 -8.83
CA GLY A 1034 -4.10 -17.91 -9.55
C GLY A 1034 -3.62 -19.15 -8.81
N THR A 1035 -3.69 -20.27 -9.52
CA THR A 1035 -3.23 -21.60 -9.04
C THR A 1035 -1.78 -21.89 -9.43
N GLU A 1036 -1.26 -21.21 -10.46
CA GLU A 1036 0.09 -21.39 -11.02
C GLU A 1036 0.89 -20.07 -11.07
N GLY A 1037 0.34 -18.97 -10.54
CA GLY A 1037 1.01 -17.66 -10.45
C GLY A 1037 0.17 -16.57 -9.79
N GLU A 1038 0.68 -15.33 -9.79
CA GLU A 1038 -0.08 -14.12 -9.47
C GLU A 1038 0.19 -12.98 -10.46
N ILE A 1039 -0.73 -12.01 -10.55
CA ILE A 1039 -0.58 -10.78 -11.33
C ILE A 1039 -0.75 -9.57 -10.42
N GLU A 1040 0.16 -8.60 -10.54
CA GLU A 1040 0.01 -7.20 -10.09
C GLU A 1040 -0.25 -6.33 -11.32
N TYR A 1041 -1.27 -5.46 -11.29
CA TYR A 1041 -1.59 -4.58 -12.44
C TYR A 1041 -1.99 -3.16 -12.03
N ASP A 1042 -1.69 -2.20 -12.91
CA ASP A 1042 -2.21 -0.83 -12.90
C ASP A 1042 -2.77 -0.46 -14.29
N SER A 1043 -3.10 0.80 -14.56
CA SER A 1043 -3.63 1.23 -15.86
C SER A 1043 -2.66 1.12 -17.05
N ARG A 1044 -1.39 0.71 -16.84
CA ARG A 1044 -0.35 0.65 -17.87
C ARG A 1044 0.48 -0.63 -17.88
N THR A 1045 0.63 -1.30 -16.74
CA THR A 1045 1.54 -2.44 -16.58
C THR A 1045 0.82 -3.65 -16.01
N ILE A 1046 1.15 -4.83 -16.54
CA ILE A 1046 0.68 -6.13 -16.06
C ILE A 1046 1.92 -6.95 -15.71
N LYS A 1047 2.17 -7.16 -14.42
CA LYS A 1047 3.34 -7.88 -13.91
C LYS A 1047 2.94 -9.27 -13.43
N ILE A 1048 3.44 -10.30 -14.10
CA ILE A 1048 3.06 -11.70 -13.91
C ILE A 1048 4.18 -12.44 -13.15
N PHE A 1049 3.85 -13.06 -12.02
CA PHE A 1049 4.69 -13.98 -11.25
C PHE A 1049 4.30 -15.42 -11.63
N SER A 1050 5.22 -16.25 -12.13
CA SER A 1050 4.94 -17.69 -12.32
C SER A 1050 5.47 -18.52 -11.14
N PHE A 1051 4.62 -19.36 -10.55
CA PHE A 1051 5.04 -20.32 -9.51
C PHE A 1051 5.87 -21.48 -10.10
N ALA A 1052 5.84 -21.69 -11.42
CA ALA A 1052 6.55 -22.77 -12.09
C ALA A 1052 8.02 -22.45 -12.37
N THR A 1053 8.33 -21.20 -12.76
CA THR A 1053 9.71 -20.75 -13.02
C THR A 1053 10.31 -19.93 -11.89
N ASN A 1054 9.48 -19.28 -11.07
CA ASN A 1054 9.89 -18.20 -10.17
C ASN A 1054 10.55 -17.01 -10.92
N GLU A 1055 9.88 -16.52 -11.97
CA GLU A 1055 10.32 -15.36 -12.77
C GLU A 1055 9.18 -14.36 -13.03
N PHE A 1056 9.52 -13.06 -13.08
CA PHE A 1056 8.57 -11.97 -13.34
C PHE A 1056 8.55 -11.64 -14.84
N THR A 1057 7.39 -11.77 -15.48
CA THR A 1057 7.15 -11.20 -16.81
C THR A 1057 6.36 -9.91 -16.67
N THR A 1058 6.96 -8.77 -16.98
CA THR A 1058 6.23 -7.49 -17.10
C THR A 1058 5.75 -7.31 -18.54
N VAL A 1059 4.47 -7.06 -18.71
CA VAL A 1059 3.85 -6.62 -19.97
C VAL A 1059 3.45 -5.17 -19.81
N GLU A 1060 4.18 -4.28 -20.47
CA GLU A 1060 3.77 -2.88 -20.61
C GLU A 1060 2.75 -2.73 -21.74
N ILE A 1061 1.75 -1.87 -21.54
CA ILE A 1061 0.76 -1.50 -22.54
C ILE A 1061 1.24 -0.21 -23.20
N PRO A 1062 1.57 -0.21 -24.51
CA PRO A 1062 2.00 1.01 -25.19
C PRO A 1062 0.89 2.07 -25.17
N PRO A 1063 1.24 3.35 -24.92
CA PRO A 1063 0.25 4.44 -24.92
C PRO A 1063 -0.39 4.59 -26.30
N ALA A 1064 -1.65 5.02 -26.33
CA ALA A 1064 -2.36 5.18 -27.60
C ALA A 1064 -1.69 6.24 -28.50
N LYS A 1065 -1.57 5.94 -29.81
CA LYS A 1065 -0.92 6.84 -30.79
C LYS A 1065 -1.58 8.21 -30.88
N ASN A 1066 -2.88 8.30 -30.56
CA ASN A 1066 -3.60 9.56 -30.42
C ASN A 1066 -3.68 9.94 -28.92
N PRO A 1067 -3.09 11.06 -28.47
CA PRO A 1067 -3.19 11.49 -27.06
C PRO A 1067 -4.62 11.79 -26.59
N LYS A 1068 -5.59 11.94 -27.51
CA LYS A 1068 -7.03 12.01 -27.18
C LYS A 1068 -7.63 10.66 -26.78
N GLU A 1069 -7.09 9.57 -27.35
CA GLU A 1069 -7.51 8.19 -27.11
C GLU A 1069 -6.96 7.68 -25.77
N GLU A 1070 -5.68 7.96 -25.48
CA GLU A 1070 -5.04 7.67 -24.18
C GLU A 1070 -5.85 8.25 -23.00
N LYS A 1071 -6.31 9.50 -23.13
CA LYS A 1071 -7.11 10.22 -22.11
C LYS A 1071 -8.55 9.70 -21.99
N ALA A 1072 -9.01 8.84 -22.90
CA ALA A 1072 -10.37 8.34 -22.96
C ALA A 1072 -10.47 6.93 -22.33
N HIS A 1073 -10.34 6.89 -21.00
CA HIS A 1073 -10.27 5.65 -20.19
C HIS A 1073 -9.19 4.66 -20.68
N GLY A 1074 -8.01 5.16 -21.08
CA GLY A 1074 -6.94 4.33 -21.65
C GLY A 1074 -7.37 3.67 -22.96
N GLY A 1075 -7.95 4.45 -23.88
CA GLY A 1075 -8.51 3.97 -25.15
C GLY A 1075 -9.89 3.31 -25.07
N GLY A 1076 -10.46 3.10 -23.88
CA GLY A 1076 -11.73 2.41 -23.69
C GLY A 1076 -12.93 3.00 -24.44
N ASP A 1077 -13.12 4.34 -24.43
CA ASP A 1077 -14.22 4.98 -25.18
C ASP A 1077 -14.10 4.75 -26.70
N TRP A 1078 -12.87 4.79 -27.22
CA TRP A 1078 -12.58 4.60 -28.64
C TRP A 1078 -12.67 3.15 -29.08
N GLY A 1079 -12.22 2.21 -28.24
CA GLY A 1079 -12.37 0.78 -28.48
C GLY A 1079 -13.84 0.39 -28.58
N LEU A 1080 -14.68 0.86 -27.65
CA LEU A 1080 -16.13 0.70 -27.70
C LEU A 1080 -16.73 1.31 -28.97
N ALA A 1081 -16.37 2.56 -29.31
CA ALA A 1081 -16.90 3.24 -30.51
C ALA A 1081 -16.57 2.50 -31.82
N ARG A 1082 -15.30 2.08 -31.98
CA ARG A 1082 -14.85 1.33 -33.17
C ARG A 1082 -15.55 -0.02 -33.27
N MET A 1083 -15.56 -0.81 -32.19
CA MET A 1083 -16.22 -2.13 -32.18
C MET A 1083 -17.74 -2.02 -32.43
N PHE A 1084 -18.40 -0.96 -31.95
CA PHE A 1084 -19.80 -0.71 -32.24
C PHE A 1084 -20.04 -0.43 -33.74
N VAL A 1085 -19.23 0.44 -34.36
CA VAL A 1085 -19.33 0.71 -35.80
C VAL A 1085 -18.98 -0.53 -36.65
N GLU A 1086 -17.94 -1.29 -36.28
CA GLU A 1086 -17.52 -2.52 -36.97
C GLU A 1086 -18.57 -3.64 -36.87
N ALA A 1087 -19.24 -3.78 -35.72
CA ALA A 1087 -20.36 -4.71 -35.57
C ALA A 1087 -21.53 -4.36 -36.49
N ILE A 1088 -21.84 -3.07 -36.63
CA ILE A 1088 -22.93 -2.58 -37.48
C ILE A 1088 -22.58 -2.76 -38.95
N ASP A 1089 -21.34 -2.44 -39.34
CA ASP A 1089 -20.83 -2.66 -40.70
C ASP A 1089 -20.83 -4.15 -41.08
N ALA A 1090 -20.50 -5.03 -40.13
CA ALA A 1090 -20.60 -6.48 -40.34
C ALA A 1090 -22.04 -6.95 -40.62
N VAL A 1091 -23.05 -6.34 -39.98
CA VAL A 1091 -24.48 -6.65 -40.21
C VAL A 1091 -24.96 -6.02 -41.53
N GLU A 1092 -24.82 -4.70 -41.66
CA GLU A 1092 -25.48 -3.90 -42.71
C GLU A 1092 -24.79 -4.01 -44.09
N ASN A 1093 -23.45 -4.10 -44.13
CA ASN A 1093 -22.69 -4.21 -45.38
C ASN A 1093 -22.25 -5.65 -45.67
N LYS A 1094 -21.85 -6.41 -44.65
CA LYS A 1094 -21.29 -7.76 -44.82
C LYS A 1094 -22.30 -8.89 -44.59
N GLY A 1095 -23.57 -8.56 -44.29
CA GLY A 1095 -24.67 -9.52 -44.18
C GLY A 1095 -24.54 -10.54 -43.04
N ARG A 1096 -23.75 -10.23 -42.00
CA ARG A 1096 -23.58 -11.09 -40.83
C ARG A 1096 -24.83 -11.04 -39.94
N ASP A 1097 -25.14 -12.15 -39.28
CA ASP A 1097 -26.16 -12.20 -38.23
C ASP A 1097 -25.84 -11.27 -37.04
N VAL A 1098 -26.89 -10.71 -36.44
CA VAL A 1098 -26.78 -9.73 -35.36
C VAL A 1098 -26.23 -10.34 -34.08
N ARG A 1099 -26.66 -11.56 -33.67
CA ARG A 1099 -26.14 -12.24 -32.47
C ARG A 1099 -24.66 -12.59 -32.65
N ASP A 1100 -24.24 -12.94 -33.87
CA ASP A 1100 -22.83 -13.20 -34.19
C ASP A 1100 -21.98 -11.92 -34.17
N ALA A 1101 -22.44 -10.82 -34.78
CA ALA A 1101 -21.73 -9.53 -34.72
C ALA A 1101 -21.66 -8.98 -33.28
N GLN A 1102 -22.75 -9.08 -32.51
CA GLN A 1102 -22.82 -8.73 -31.10
C GLN A 1102 -21.80 -9.51 -30.26
N THR A 1103 -21.66 -10.82 -30.51
CA THR A 1103 -20.75 -11.69 -29.76
C THR A 1103 -19.29 -11.45 -30.12
N GLU A 1104 -18.97 -11.26 -31.41
CA GLU A 1104 -17.58 -11.16 -31.88
C GLU A 1104 -16.94 -9.78 -31.66
N PHE A 1105 -17.68 -8.68 -31.92
CA PHE A 1105 -17.14 -7.32 -31.83
C PHE A 1105 -17.44 -6.64 -30.49
N ILE A 1106 -18.70 -6.68 -30.03
CA ILE A 1106 -19.09 -6.00 -28.78
C ILE A 1106 -18.62 -6.81 -27.56
N GLY A 1107 -18.69 -8.14 -27.61
CA GLY A 1107 -18.27 -9.00 -26.50
C GLY A 1107 -19.06 -8.76 -25.20
N CYS A 1108 -20.30 -8.27 -25.34
CA CYS A 1108 -21.27 -7.98 -24.29
C CYS A 1108 -22.68 -8.16 -24.88
N THR A 1109 -23.61 -8.80 -24.17
CA THR A 1109 -25.04 -8.82 -24.54
C THR A 1109 -25.83 -7.83 -23.70
N LEU A 1110 -27.05 -7.48 -24.12
CA LEU A 1110 -27.95 -6.66 -23.29
C LEU A 1110 -28.32 -7.37 -21.97
N GLU A 1111 -28.42 -8.70 -21.96
CA GLU A 1111 -28.61 -9.45 -20.71
C GLU A 1111 -27.37 -9.39 -19.81
N GLU A 1112 -26.15 -9.46 -20.35
CA GLU A 1112 -24.93 -9.24 -19.55
C GLU A 1112 -24.86 -7.82 -19.00
N ALA A 1113 -25.23 -6.82 -19.79
CA ALA A 1113 -25.28 -5.42 -19.34
C ALA A 1113 -26.26 -5.26 -18.17
N VAL A 1114 -27.46 -5.82 -18.27
CA VAL A 1114 -28.45 -5.87 -17.17
C VAL A 1114 -27.90 -6.64 -15.98
N ARG A 1115 -27.20 -7.76 -16.19
CA ARG A 1115 -26.62 -8.58 -15.12
C ARG A 1115 -25.56 -7.83 -14.31
N SER A 1116 -24.65 -7.12 -14.97
CA SER A 1116 -23.64 -6.30 -14.28
C SER A 1116 -24.29 -5.17 -13.47
N HIS A 1117 -25.34 -4.52 -14.00
CA HIS A 1117 -26.12 -3.54 -13.23
C HIS A 1117 -26.84 -4.19 -12.05
N ALA A 1118 -27.43 -5.38 -12.22
CA ALA A 1118 -28.08 -6.12 -11.15
C ALA A 1118 -27.11 -6.51 -10.02
N VAL A 1119 -25.84 -6.79 -10.31
CA VAL A 1119 -24.79 -6.96 -9.28
C VAL A 1119 -24.55 -5.66 -8.49
N VAL A 1120 -24.64 -4.48 -9.11
CA VAL A 1120 -24.61 -3.18 -8.41
C VAL A 1120 -25.82 -3.04 -7.48
N PHE A 1121 -27.04 -3.27 -7.98
CA PHE A 1121 -28.25 -3.17 -7.16
C PHE A 1121 -28.23 -4.16 -5.97
N ALA A 1122 -27.78 -5.40 -6.19
CA ALA A 1122 -27.57 -6.38 -5.12
C ALA A 1122 -26.48 -5.97 -4.12
N ALA A 1123 -25.43 -5.27 -4.56
CA ALA A 1123 -24.41 -4.72 -3.67
C ALA A 1123 -24.92 -3.52 -2.86
N GLU A 1124 -25.81 -2.70 -3.41
CA GLU A 1124 -26.45 -1.62 -2.66
C GLU A 1124 -27.46 -2.16 -1.64
N GLU A 1125 -28.29 -3.13 -2.02
CA GLU A 1125 -29.19 -3.85 -1.11
C GLU A 1125 -28.42 -4.52 0.04
N ALA A 1126 -27.27 -5.15 -0.26
CA ALA A 1126 -26.36 -5.73 0.75
C ALA A 1126 -25.78 -4.68 1.72
N ARG A 1127 -25.45 -3.47 1.23
CA ARG A 1127 -24.96 -2.35 2.06
C ARG A 1127 -26.05 -1.83 2.99
N ILE A 1128 -27.22 -1.52 2.42
CA ILE A 1128 -28.30 -0.80 3.10
C ILE A 1128 -28.97 -1.67 4.18
N GLU A 1129 -29.14 -2.97 3.93
CA GLU A 1129 -29.71 -3.92 4.89
C GLU A 1129 -28.66 -4.64 5.77
N GLU A 1130 -27.38 -4.26 5.71
CA GLU A 1130 -26.25 -4.91 6.40
C GLU A 1130 -26.21 -6.46 6.22
N LYS A 1131 -26.56 -6.96 5.03
CA LYS A 1131 -26.83 -8.40 4.78
C LYS A 1131 -25.93 -9.04 3.71
N VAL A 1132 -25.94 -10.38 3.68
CA VAL A 1132 -25.34 -11.19 2.60
C VAL A 1132 -26.42 -11.54 1.57
N VAL A 1133 -26.36 -10.93 0.38
CA VAL A 1133 -27.26 -11.30 -0.72
C VAL A 1133 -26.81 -12.64 -1.31
N LYS A 1134 -27.73 -13.60 -1.40
CA LYS A 1134 -27.53 -14.85 -2.17
C LYS A 1134 -28.02 -14.62 -3.59
N TRP A 1135 -27.13 -14.75 -4.56
CA TRP A 1135 -27.36 -14.26 -5.92
C TRP A 1135 -28.50 -14.99 -6.61
N GLN A 1136 -28.50 -16.33 -6.63
CA GLN A 1136 -29.52 -17.07 -7.39
C GLN A 1136 -30.95 -16.80 -6.90
N PRO A 1137 -31.29 -16.89 -5.59
CA PRO A 1137 -32.63 -16.53 -5.10
C PRO A 1137 -32.98 -15.06 -5.35
N TRP A 1138 -32.02 -14.14 -5.20
CA TRP A 1138 -32.25 -12.71 -5.43
C TRP A 1138 -32.51 -12.41 -6.91
N TRP A 1139 -31.77 -13.01 -7.83
CA TRP A 1139 -31.98 -12.89 -9.27
C TRP A 1139 -33.32 -13.49 -9.70
N ASP A 1140 -33.69 -14.64 -9.14
CA ASP A 1140 -34.99 -15.27 -9.41
C ASP A 1140 -36.15 -14.40 -8.89
N GLN A 1141 -35.99 -13.75 -7.73
CA GLN A 1141 -36.97 -12.85 -7.13
C GLN A 1141 -37.06 -11.48 -7.81
N GLN A 1142 -35.96 -10.88 -8.25
CA GLN A 1142 -35.89 -9.48 -8.71
C GLN A 1142 -35.82 -9.32 -10.23
N VAL A 1143 -35.37 -10.36 -10.95
CA VAL A 1143 -35.19 -10.33 -12.41
C VAL A 1143 -36.10 -11.34 -13.10
N LYS A 1144 -36.06 -12.63 -12.75
CA LYS A 1144 -36.89 -13.63 -13.45
C LYS A 1144 -38.39 -13.39 -13.25
N SER A 1145 -38.82 -12.92 -12.09
CA SER A 1145 -40.22 -12.55 -11.78
C SER A 1145 -40.77 -11.33 -12.55
N PHE A 1146 -39.91 -10.61 -13.28
CA PHE A 1146 -40.24 -9.48 -14.15
C PHE A 1146 -40.06 -9.84 -15.64
N VAL A 1147 -39.36 -10.96 -15.90
CA VAL A 1147 -39.09 -11.52 -17.23
C VAL A 1147 -40.00 -12.74 -17.50
N ALA A 1148 -40.88 -13.08 -16.56
CA ALA A 1148 -41.95 -14.09 -16.64
C ALA A 1148 -43.27 -13.50 -16.11
#